data_AF-A0A8H5WUI0-F1
#
_entry.id   AF-A0A8H5WUI0-F1
#
_cell.length_a   1.000
_cell.length_b   1.000
_cell.length_c   1.000
_cell.angle_alpha   90.00
_cell.angle_beta   90.00
_cell.angle_gamma   90.00
#
_symmetry.space_group_name_H-M   'P 1'
#
loop_
_entity.id
_entity.type
_entity.pdbx_description
1 polymer ?
#
loop_
_entity_poly.entity_id
_entity_poly.type
_entity_poly.pdbx_seq_one_letter_code
_entity_poly.pdbx_strand_id
1 'polypeptide(L)'
;MAPVKLNVLVYTGLGTTVESVRHCIWSLRRLLGPNYAVIPITETIVLKEPWQATCALLVFPGGGDLGYCQALNGEGNRRISDYVRRGGSYLGFCAGGYYGTQRCEFEVGNKPMEVIGRRELGFFPGTCRGGAFKGFEYRSEGGARAVRLTVPKDAFEQEVASEIISYYNGGGVFVDAASVKERKVEILATYDEETDVDGGEGNAAVVLCTVGDGKALLTGPHPEFAAVNLNPQPSVPGYDELVSKLTEADKDRVGFLKGCLTKLGLEVSLDDTGIPSLSRLHLSSITDTGVSELLTDWSDIINKENGEEWIRAETDTFHIENEDTIWSLEGLQESLAESSVSSISENGSIDYSKIVKKIVPHEKGLPHPKLTPHFNHGLFFSSLKRYREIEPTAQDWGNLLMYGEVVTSTNTMLEKNPKLMPKLPSGFTVSATTQVAGRGRGSNVWIAPPGMLIFSTVINHPVHLAVTRPVVFIQYITAIAIVEAVQSYDRGYENMPIKLKWPNDIYALDPTKSKEKPHYAKVGGILSQCLYFEGNYQIILGVGLNTTNSRPTISISDLVPPGAPELHLETLLARVLTRIEAIYAQFLREGFSSGLEARYYSHWLHTKQDVTLEAEGGVKARVLGITRDWGMLRVEEINASGRGTGKIWALQSDENSFDYWKGLTYSFLTDSLNSKYNTWAHISDCLAAASHQTLFTKEMSASKPQSELRIIKASNDHTVTTRSSRAVLVPMPDETSVDGIITLWGKELSTESHIDQSSSNRIITLWGKESSTTSNTDRTSPERVITLWKETQASQSIMRAWFGHTETVFFTEIDGEIHTLSGDPLKTRTSSETTKVVETATFEGSTTISMRTLFLAALG
;
A
#
# COMPACT_ATOMS: atom_id res chain seq x y z
N MET A 1 -3.50 -13.14 28.10
CA MET A 1 -2.23 -12.94 27.35
C MET A 1 -2.31 -11.62 26.61
N ALA A 2 -1.31 -10.75 26.82
CA ALA A 2 -1.18 -9.50 26.06
C ALA A 2 -0.96 -9.80 24.57
N PRO A 3 -1.46 -8.96 23.64
CA PRO A 3 -1.14 -9.11 22.22
C PRO A 3 0.38 -9.07 22.04
N VAL A 4 0.94 -10.05 21.33
CA VAL A 4 2.38 -10.08 21.03
C VAL A 4 2.67 -8.94 20.07
N LYS A 5 3.64 -8.11 20.45
CA LYS A 5 4.09 -6.96 19.68
C LYS A 5 4.99 -7.46 18.54
N LEU A 6 4.68 -7.10 17.30
CA LEU A 6 5.35 -7.61 16.10
C LEU A 6 6.23 -6.59 15.39
N ASN A 7 6.06 -5.29 15.69
CA ASN A 7 6.63 -4.22 14.90
C ASN A 7 7.85 -3.62 15.58
N VAL A 8 8.99 -3.61 14.87
CA VAL A 8 10.15 -2.79 15.21
C VAL A 8 10.06 -1.53 14.37
N LEU A 9 9.75 -0.41 15.01
CA LEU A 9 9.51 0.86 14.32
C LEU A 9 10.80 1.67 14.33
N VAL A 10 11.32 1.98 13.14
CA VAL A 10 12.54 2.79 12.98
C VAL A 10 12.13 4.19 12.54
N TYR A 11 12.42 5.20 13.36
CA TYR A 11 12.15 6.58 13.00
C TYR A 11 13.07 7.04 11.85
N THR A 12 12.49 7.68 10.84
CA THR A 12 13.16 8.15 9.61
C THR A 12 12.88 9.63 9.31
N GLY A 13 12.20 10.32 10.23
CA GLY A 13 11.83 11.72 10.08
C GLY A 13 12.97 12.68 10.39
N LEU A 14 12.60 13.95 10.61
CA LEU A 14 13.53 15.03 10.92
C LEU A 14 14.46 14.68 12.09
N GLY A 15 15.76 14.90 11.92
CA GLY A 15 16.81 14.62 12.91
C GLY A 15 17.63 13.36 12.62
N THR A 16 17.19 12.50 11.71
CA THR A 16 17.98 11.33 11.28
C THR A 16 18.96 11.69 10.16
N THR A 17 20.02 10.90 10.00
CA THR A 17 20.80 10.84 8.76
C THR A 17 20.40 9.62 7.94
N VAL A 18 20.47 9.79 6.61
CA VAL A 18 20.22 8.72 5.65
C VAL A 18 21.07 7.47 5.93
N GLU A 19 22.34 7.67 6.21
CA GLU A 19 23.29 6.58 6.45
C GLU A 19 22.96 5.82 7.74
N SER A 20 22.69 6.51 8.85
CA SER A 20 22.31 5.85 10.10
C SER A 20 21.00 5.08 9.96
N VAL A 21 20.01 5.61 9.24
CA VAL A 21 18.74 4.90 8.97
C VAL A 21 18.99 3.62 8.16
N ARG A 22 19.82 3.69 7.12
CA ARG A 22 20.19 2.56 6.27
C ARG A 22 20.82 1.43 7.09
N HIS A 23 21.87 1.73 7.84
CA HIS A 23 22.57 0.75 8.67
C HIS A 23 21.66 0.16 9.75
N CYS A 24 20.83 1.00 10.37
CA CYS A 24 19.86 0.58 11.37
C CYS A 24 18.84 -0.42 10.80
N ILE A 25 18.16 -0.08 9.70
CA ILE A 25 17.15 -0.96 9.07
C ILE A 25 17.80 -2.26 8.59
N TRP A 26 18.98 -2.17 7.96
CA TRP A 26 19.72 -3.32 7.47
C TRP A 26 20.04 -4.31 8.60
N SER A 27 20.67 -3.81 9.67
CA SER A 27 21.07 -4.64 10.81
C SER A 27 19.86 -5.23 11.51
N LEU A 28 18.81 -4.43 11.76
CA LEU A 28 17.62 -4.94 12.44
C LEU A 28 16.88 -5.98 11.61
N ARG A 29 16.74 -5.81 10.29
CA ARG A 29 16.07 -6.81 9.44
C ARG A 29 16.79 -8.15 9.45
N ARG A 30 18.12 -8.11 9.40
CA ARG A 30 18.97 -9.30 9.49
C ARG A 30 18.89 -9.99 10.84
N LEU A 31 18.92 -9.22 11.93
CA LEU A 31 19.00 -9.78 13.29
C LEU A 31 17.64 -10.18 13.87
N LEU A 32 16.55 -9.57 13.39
CA LEU A 32 15.19 -9.77 13.92
C LEU A 32 14.26 -10.50 12.95
N GLY A 33 14.64 -10.66 11.67
CA GLY A 33 13.90 -11.50 10.74
C GLY A 33 14.11 -12.98 11.05
N PRO A 34 13.06 -13.83 11.06
CA PRO A 34 11.67 -13.57 10.65
C PRO A 34 10.72 -13.12 11.78
N ASN A 35 11.21 -12.97 13.01
CA ASN A 35 10.38 -12.80 14.21
C ASN A 35 9.67 -11.43 14.29
N TYR A 36 10.25 -10.37 13.71
CA TYR A 36 9.69 -9.02 13.74
C TYR A 36 9.71 -8.32 12.38
N ALA A 37 8.73 -7.45 12.17
CA ALA A 37 8.69 -6.55 11.02
C ALA A 37 9.42 -5.24 11.34
N VAL A 38 10.49 -4.94 10.60
CA VAL A 38 11.24 -3.67 10.72
C VAL A 38 10.64 -2.65 9.76
N ILE A 39 9.91 -1.68 10.33
CA ILE A 39 9.08 -0.72 9.58
C ILE A 39 9.64 0.70 9.79
N PRO A 40 10.03 1.40 8.72
CA PRO A 40 10.37 2.81 8.81
C PRO A 40 9.10 3.64 9.07
N ILE A 41 9.19 4.58 10.00
CA ILE A 41 8.09 5.49 10.36
C ILE A 41 8.56 6.94 10.38
N THR A 42 7.63 7.87 10.18
CA THR A 42 7.88 9.33 10.26
C THR A 42 7.21 9.92 11.50
N GLU A 43 7.49 11.19 11.78
CA GLU A 43 6.84 11.96 12.84
C GLU A 43 5.31 11.97 12.72
N THR A 44 4.78 11.91 11.49
CA THR A 44 3.33 11.86 11.26
C THR A 44 2.73 10.59 11.84
N ILE A 45 3.39 9.44 11.67
CA ILE A 45 2.95 8.16 12.23
C ILE A 45 3.04 8.19 13.75
N VAL A 46 4.14 8.71 14.31
CA VAL A 46 4.32 8.84 15.77
C VAL A 46 3.19 9.66 16.40
N LEU A 47 2.81 10.76 15.74
CA LEU A 47 1.84 11.74 16.24
C LEU A 47 0.38 11.36 15.99
N LYS A 48 0.06 10.71 14.87
CA LYS A 48 -1.33 10.52 14.43
C LYS A 48 -1.81 9.07 14.51
N GLU A 49 -0.94 8.08 14.30
CA GLU A 49 -1.34 6.68 14.17
C GLU A 49 -1.28 5.91 15.51
N PRO A 50 -2.11 4.88 15.74
CA PRO A 50 -2.13 4.09 16.98
C PRO A 50 -1.04 2.99 17.01
N TRP A 51 0.24 3.39 17.00
CA TRP A 51 1.38 2.47 16.87
C TRP A 51 1.78 1.73 18.17
N GLN A 52 1.48 2.30 19.35
CA GLN A 52 2.03 1.79 20.63
C GLN A 52 1.62 0.34 20.95
N ALA A 53 0.43 -0.09 20.49
CA ALA A 53 -0.13 -1.40 20.81
C ALA A 53 0.60 -2.57 20.12
N THR A 54 1.18 -2.33 18.95
CA THR A 54 1.83 -3.35 18.12
C THR A 54 3.36 -3.24 18.10
N CYS A 55 3.90 -2.14 18.64
CA CYS A 55 5.32 -1.83 18.67
C CYS A 55 6.07 -2.66 19.71
N ALA A 56 6.96 -3.55 19.26
CA ALA A 56 7.88 -4.33 20.08
C ALA A 56 9.08 -3.49 20.51
N LEU A 57 9.60 -2.68 19.59
CA LEU A 57 10.76 -1.83 19.78
C LEU A 57 10.61 -0.54 18.96
N LEU A 58 10.80 0.60 19.61
CA LEU A 58 10.90 1.90 18.93
C LEU A 58 12.35 2.33 18.84
N VAL A 59 12.84 2.59 17.63
CA VAL A 59 14.25 2.86 17.35
C VAL A 59 14.44 4.27 16.80
N PHE A 60 15.38 5.01 17.37
CA PHE A 60 15.83 6.33 16.90
C PHE A 60 17.30 6.23 16.45
N PRO A 61 17.57 6.31 15.13
CA PRO A 61 18.93 6.26 14.59
C PRO A 61 19.80 7.48 14.94
N GLY A 62 21.06 7.45 14.47
CA GLY A 62 21.97 8.59 14.51
C GLY A 62 21.54 9.78 13.64
N GLY A 63 22.16 10.94 13.89
CA GLY A 63 21.91 12.19 13.20
C GLY A 63 22.07 13.43 14.08
N GLY A 64 21.08 14.34 14.08
CA GLY A 64 21.04 15.56 14.88
C GLY A 64 19.81 15.59 15.79
N ASP A 65 20.02 15.49 17.10
CA ASP A 65 18.94 15.29 18.08
C ASP A 65 17.95 16.45 18.20
N LEU A 66 18.37 17.68 17.87
CA LEU A 66 17.48 18.85 17.80
C LEU A 66 16.38 18.68 16.75
N GLY A 67 16.62 17.92 15.68
CA GLY A 67 15.59 17.60 14.70
C GLY A 67 14.46 16.75 15.30
N TYR A 68 14.80 15.78 16.16
CA TYR A 68 13.82 15.00 16.92
C TYR A 68 13.01 15.90 17.86
N CYS A 69 13.70 16.79 18.57
CA CYS A 69 13.07 17.75 19.47
C CYS A 69 12.07 18.65 18.71
N GLN A 70 12.47 19.17 17.56
CA GLN A 70 11.62 20.03 16.73
C GLN A 70 10.36 19.31 16.26
N ALA A 71 10.47 18.03 15.89
CA ALA A 71 9.36 17.26 15.34
C ALA A 71 8.41 16.68 16.41
N LEU A 72 8.94 16.31 17.58
CA LEU A 72 8.23 15.42 18.53
C LEU A 72 8.04 15.98 19.95
N ASN A 73 8.64 17.13 20.30
CA ASN A 73 8.42 17.75 21.61
C ASN A 73 6.94 18.02 21.87
N GLY A 74 6.52 17.83 23.13
CA GLY A 74 5.12 17.87 23.53
C GLY A 74 4.42 16.52 23.31
N GLU A 75 3.54 16.43 22.31
CA GLU A 75 2.66 15.27 22.17
C GLU A 75 3.41 13.99 21.76
N GLY A 76 4.36 14.08 20.82
CA GLY A 76 5.13 12.92 20.39
C GLY A 76 5.88 12.26 21.55
N ASN A 77 6.57 13.07 22.35
CA ASN A 77 7.31 12.60 23.51
C ASN A 77 6.45 12.07 24.65
N ARG A 78 5.24 12.62 24.84
CA ARG A 78 4.26 12.03 25.77
C ARG A 78 3.90 10.61 25.33
N ARG A 79 3.57 10.42 24.05
CA ARG A 79 3.21 9.11 23.49
C ARG A 79 4.35 8.11 23.58
N ILE A 80 5.59 8.54 23.29
CA ILE A 80 6.79 7.70 23.41
C ILE A 80 7.07 7.33 24.87
N SER A 81 7.01 8.31 25.78
CA SER A 81 7.24 8.08 27.21
C SER A 81 6.19 7.13 27.80
N ASP A 82 4.92 7.28 27.44
CA ASP A 82 3.84 6.41 27.88
C ASP A 82 4.00 4.99 27.35
N TYR A 83 4.45 4.84 26.10
CA TYR A 83 4.77 3.54 25.52
C TYR A 83 5.84 2.80 26.34
N VAL A 84 6.98 3.45 26.61
CA VAL A 84 8.08 2.83 27.35
C VAL A 84 7.65 2.54 28.80
N ARG A 85 7.03 3.51 29.49
CA ARG A 85 6.57 3.32 30.88
C ARG A 85 5.60 2.16 31.07
N ARG A 86 4.83 1.80 30.03
CA ARG A 86 3.86 0.68 30.02
C ARG A 86 4.46 -0.63 29.48
N GLY A 87 5.77 -0.82 29.57
CA GLY A 87 6.43 -2.06 29.13
C GLY A 87 6.84 -2.06 27.66
N GLY A 88 7.03 -0.89 27.06
CA GLY A 88 7.65 -0.73 25.74
C GLY A 88 9.17 -0.71 25.80
N SER A 89 9.82 -0.95 24.66
CA SER A 89 11.28 -0.90 24.52
C SER A 89 11.70 0.22 23.59
N TYR A 90 12.67 1.03 24.01
CA TYR A 90 13.28 2.11 23.22
C TYR A 90 14.75 1.80 22.95
N LEU A 91 15.21 2.09 21.73
CA LEU A 91 16.61 2.00 21.33
C LEU A 91 17.04 3.29 20.63
N GLY A 92 18.05 3.96 21.18
CA GLY A 92 18.59 5.20 20.62
C GLY A 92 20.06 5.05 20.26
N PHE A 93 20.40 5.26 18.98
CA PHE A 93 21.78 5.25 18.49
C PHE A 93 22.32 6.68 18.36
N CYS A 94 23.49 6.97 18.93
CA CYS A 94 24.15 8.28 18.88
C CYS A 94 23.18 9.43 19.19
N ALA A 95 22.76 10.24 18.21
CA ALA A 95 21.71 11.27 18.33
C ALA A 95 20.44 10.77 19.04
N GLY A 96 19.96 9.56 18.70
CA GLY A 96 18.83 8.94 19.39
C GLY A 96 19.13 8.56 20.85
N GLY A 97 20.40 8.31 21.16
CA GLY A 97 20.91 8.12 22.52
C GLY A 97 20.87 9.43 23.32
N TYR A 98 21.40 10.53 22.76
CA TYR A 98 21.28 11.87 23.37
C TYR A 98 19.81 12.26 23.59
N TYR A 99 18.96 12.01 22.61
CA TYR A 99 17.53 12.30 22.68
C TYR A 99 16.80 11.61 23.84
N GLY A 100 17.23 10.39 24.17
CA GLY A 100 16.71 9.60 25.29
C GLY A 100 17.21 10.05 26.67
N THR A 101 18.12 11.02 26.77
CA THR A 101 18.66 11.49 28.07
C THR A 101 17.84 12.64 28.66
N GLN A 102 18.17 13.11 29.87
CA GLN A 102 17.55 14.30 30.44
C GLN A 102 18.23 15.57 29.92
N ARG A 103 19.54 15.49 29.66
CA ARG A 103 20.35 16.61 29.20
C ARG A 103 21.39 16.16 28.18
N CYS A 104 21.48 16.91 27.09
CA CYS A 104 22.51 16.76 26.06
C CYS A 104 23.52 17.91 26.20
N GLU A 105 24.81 17.55 26.14
CA GLU A 105 25.95 18.48 26.06
C GLU A 105 26.87 18.00 24.93
N PHE A 106 26.73 18.53 23.72
CA PHE A 106 27.51 18.14 22.55
C PHE A 106 28.40 19.28 22.08
N GLU A 107 29.69 19.00 21.83
CA GLU A 107 30.67 19.96 21.32
C GLU A 107 30.71 21.28 22.14
N VAL A 108 30.70 21.15 23.48
CA VAL A 108 30.71 22.29 24.42
C VAL A 108 31.95 23.16 24.21
N GLY A 109 31.75 24.47 24.04
CA GLY A 109 32.80 25.44 23.73
C GLY A 109 33.04 25.64 22.22
N ASN A 110 32.51 24.77 21.36
CA ASN A 110 32.58 24.89 19.92
C ASN A 110 31.31 25.55 19.38
N LYS A 111 31.24 26.88 19.47
CA LYS A 111 30.04 27.69 19.13
C LYS A 111 29.24 27.29 17.88
N PRO A 112 29.83 26.94 16.72
CA PRO A 112 29.05 26.53 15.54
C PRO A 112 28.35 25.17 15.68
N MET A 113 28.82 24.28 16.56
CA MET A 113 28.28 22.92 16.74
C MET A 113 27.72 22.65 18.14
N GLU A 114 27.88 23.60 19.06
CA GLU A 114 27.49 23.47 20.46
C GLU A 114 25.98 23.22 20.59
N VAL A 115 25.62 22.11 21.23
CA VAL A 115 24.25 21.79 21.60
C VAL A 115 24.20 21.51 23.10
N ILE A 116 23.56 22.41 23.85
CA ILE A 116 23.38 22.28 25.30
C ILE A 116 21.91 22.47 25.63
N GLY A 117 21.28 21.47 26.23
CA GLY A 117 19.88 21.61 26.60
C GLY A 117 19.24 20.38 27.22
N ARG A 118 18.02 20.57 27.73
CA ARG A 118 17.19 19.48 28.24
C ARG A 118 16.51 18.73 27.09
N ARG A 119 16.16 17.47 27.35
CA ARG A 119 15.32 16.63 26.49
C ARG A 119 14.14 16.10 27.31
N GLU A 120 12.98 15.99 26.68
CA GLU A 120 11.73 15.67 27.40
C GLU A 120 11.62 14.19 27.79
N LEU A 121 12.25 13.27 27.03
CA LEU A 121 12.15 11.83 27.29
C LEU A 121 12.79 11.44 28.63
N GLY A 122 14.03 11.88 28.88
CA GLY A 122 14.69 11.68 30.17
C GLY A 122 14.74 10.22 30.63
N PHE A 123 14.90 9.27 29.71
CA PHE A 123 15.01 7.84 30.02
C PHE A 123 16.30 7.53 30.79
N PHE A 124 17.40 8.18 30.41
CA PHE A 124 18.56 8.34 31.28
C PHE A 124 18.44 9.66 32.04
N PRO A 125 18.43 9.67 33.39
CA PRO A 125 18.17 10.89 34.16
C PRO A 125 19.37 11.85 34.22
N GLY A 126 20.55 11.45 33.72
CA GLY A 126 21.75 12.26 33.69
C GLY A 126 22.01 12.97 32.35
N THR A 127 23.25 13.44 32.21
CA THR A 127 23.76 14.10 31.01
C THR A 127 24.41 13.07 30.08
N CYS A 128 24.11 13.12 28.79
CA CYS A 128 24.98 12.53 27.77
C CYS A 128 25.86 13.63 27.18
N ARG A 129 27.18 13.46 27.35
CA ARG A 129 28.20 14.42 26.93
C ARG A 129 28.92 13.92 25.69
N GLY A 130 28.97 14.77 24.67
CA GLY A 130 29.08 14.37 23.29
C GLY A 130 30.16 15.08 22.50
N GLY A 131 30.58 14.42 21.43
CA GLY A 131 31.95 14.53 20.91
C GLY A 131 32.92 13.78 21.82
N ALA A 132 32.57 12.54 22.23
CA ALA A 132 33.42 11.71 23.10
C ALA A 132 34.87 11.66 22.62
N PHE A 133 35.08 11.74 21.30
CA PHE A 133 36.37 12.07 20.70
C PHE A 133 36.22 13.26 19.76
N LYS A 134 37.20 14.16 19.77
CA LYS A 134 37.23 15.35 18.91
C LYS A 134 37.41 15.01 17.43
N GLY A 135 36.98 15.94 16.58
CA GLY A 135 37.16 15.89 15.13
C GLY A 135 35.88 15.57 14.36
N PHE A 136 34.73 15.53 15.03
CA PHE A 136 33.43 15.37 14.37
C PHE A 136 33.13 16.53 13.42
N GLU A 137 32.64 16.21 12.23
CA GLU A 137 32.22 17.18 11.23
C GLU A 137 30.86 16.80 10.63
N TYR A 138 29.86 17.69 10.76
CA TYR A 138 28.52 17.44 10.21
C TYR A 138 28.55 17.15 8.71
N ARG A 139 27.76 16.15 8.30
CA ARG A 139 27.59 15.72 6.89
C ARG A 139 28.89 15.25 6.24
N SER A 140 29.83 14.77 7.05
CA SER A 140 31.05 14.12 6.58
C SER A 140 31.39 12.94 7.48
N GLU A 141 32.33 12.12 6.99
CA GLU A 141 32.96 11.07 7.79
C GLU A 141 34.19 11.59 8.56
N GLY A 142 34.36 12.92 8.63
CA GLY A 142 35.37 13.57 9.47
C GLY A 142 35.14 13.26 10.94
N GLY A 143 36.14 12.62 11.57
CA GLY A 143 36.08 12.16 12.96
C GLY A 143 35.66 10.70 13.14
N ALA A 144 35.24 10.02 12.06
CA ALA A 144 34.87 8.62 12.10
C ALA A 144 36.05 7.73 12.52
N ARG A 145 35.81 6.76 13.41
CA ARG A 145 36.85 5.83 13.88
C ARG A 145 36.27 4.51 14.40
N ALA A 146 37.16 3.53 14.56
CA ALA A 146 36.86 2.22 15.13
C ALA A 146 37.22 2.28 16.60
N VAL A 147 36.22 2.36 17.47
CA VAL A 147 36.44 2.45 18.92
C VAL A 147 36.38 1.08 19.54
N ARG A 148 37.29 0.82 20.49
CA ARG A 148 37.23 -0.38 21.32
C ARG A 148 36.30 -0.15 22.51
N LEU A 149 35.40 -1.09 22.72
CA LEU A 149 34.47 -1.09 23.84
C LEU A 149 34.69 -2.32 24.71
N THR A 150 34.71 -2.09 26.02
CA THR A 150 34.83 -3.15 27.02
C THR A 150 33.45 -3.51 27.53
N VAL A 151 33.09 -4.80 27.43
CA VAL A 151 31.80 -5.36 27.85
C VAL A 151 31.96 -6.05 29.21
N PRO A 152 31.20 -5.65 30.25
CA PRO A 152 31.26 -6.31 31.55
C PRO A 152 30.82 -7.78 31.45
N LYS A 153 31.53 -8.69 32.14
CA LYS A 153 31.29 -10.15 32.05
C LYS A 153 29.88 -10.59 32.40
N ASP A 154 29.26 -9.90 33.37
CA ASP A 154 27.91 -10.23 33.84
C ASP A 154 26.83 -9.37 33.16
N ALA A 155 27.20 -8.60 32.12
CA ALA A 155 26.24 -7.76 31.40
C ALA A 155 25.23 -8.63 30.65
N PHE A 156 25.63 -9.75 30.01
CA PHE A 156 24.72 -10.56 29.20
C PHE A 156 24.64 -12.00 29.71
N GLU A 157 23.45 -12.61 29.63
CA GLU A 157 23.26 -14.04 29.96
C GLU A 157 23.85 -14.98 28.89
N GLN A 158 23.94 -14.48 27.66
CA GLN A 158 24.52 -15.17 26.51
C GLN A 158 25.98 -14.77 26.31
N GLU A 159 26.76 -15.64 25.69
CA GLU A 159 28.19 -15.39 25.45
C GLU A 159 28.37 -14.23 24.45
N VAL A 160 28.87 -13.11 24.95
CA VAL A 160 29.24 -11.91 24.18
C VAL A 160 30.72 -11.65 24.45
N ALA A 161 31.46 -11.26 23.41
CA ALA A 161 32.88 -10.95 23.53
C ALA A 161 33.11 -9.85 24.58
N SER A 162 34.15 -10.00 25.41
CA SER A 162 34.51 -9.04 26.46
C SER A 162 35.05 -7.72 25.89
N GLU A 163 35.53 -7.76 24.65
CA GLU A 163 35.95 -6.59 23.88
C GLU A 163 35.27 -6.65 22.51
N ILE A 164 34.76 -5.51 22.06
CA ILE A 164 34.20 -5.35 20.71
C ILE A 164 34.73 -4.08 20.06
N ILE A 165 34.72 -4.06 18.74
CA ILE A 165 35.01 -2.86 17.95
C ILE A 165 33.72 -2.37 17.33
N SER A 166 33.45 -1.07 17.46
CA SER A 166 32.25 -0.43 16.93
C SER A 166 32.62 0.82 16.13
N TYR A 167 31.82 1.13 15.12
CA TYR A 167 31.96 2.39 14.40
C TYR A 167 31.54 3.54 15.33
N TYR A 168 32.28 4.64 15.28
CA TYR A 168 32.00 5.84 16.05
C TYR A 168 32.05 7.06 15.14
N ASN A 169 31.04 7.92 15.23
CA ASN A 169 31.07 9.26 14.66
C ASN A 169 30.13 10.19 15.47
N GLY A 170 30.67 11.08 16.31
CA GLY A 170 29.89 12.04 17.10
C GLY A 170 29.14 11.47 18.31
N GLY A 171 29.38 10.21 18.68
CA GLY A 171 28.79 9.58 19.85
C GLY A 171 29.21 10.21 21.19
N GLY A 172 28.42 9.96 22.24
CA GLY A 172 28.64 10.53 23.57
C GLY A 172 28.97 9.50 24.64
N VAL A 173 29.24 10.01 25.84
CA VAL A 173 29.43 9.28 27.09
C VAL A 173 28.25 9.58 28.02
N PHE A 174 27.73 8.57 28.70
CA PHE A 174 26.66 8.73 29.70
C PHE A 174 27.27 9.03 31.07
N VAL A 175 27.21 10.30 31.47
CA VAL A 175 27.95 10.83 32.63
C VAL A 175 27.44 10.25 33.94
N ASP A 176 28.35 9.79 34.80
CA ASP A 176 28.07 9.24 36.13
C ASP A 176 27.03 8.10 36.12
N ALA A 177 27.01 7.30 35.05
CA ALA A 177 26.00 6.25 34.86
C ALA A 177 25.97 5.23 36.03
N ALA A 178 27.12 4.94 36.64
CA ALA A 178 27.23 4.04 37.80
C ALA A 178 26.63 4.64 39.09
N SER A 179 26.59 5.96 39.19
CA SER A 179 26.22 6.71 40.40
C SER A 179 24.75 7.17 40.38
N VAL A 180 24.01 6.89 39.30
CA VAL A 180 22.58 7.23 39.15
C VAL A 180 21.73 6.41 40.14
N LYS A 181 21.15 7.07 41.14
CA LYS A 181 20.30 6.44 42.17
C LYS A 181 18.81 6.45 41.83
N GLU A 182 18.37 7.40 41.00
CA GLU A 182 16.94 7.66 40.73
C GLU A 182 16.27 6.58 39.87
N ARG A 183 17.08 5.77 39.16
CA ARG A 183 16.59 4.77 38.22
C ARG A 183 17.61 3.64 38.12
N LYS A 184 17.12 2.41 37.86
CA LYS A 184 18.00 1.29 37.55
C LYS A 184 18.65 1.51 36.18
N VAL A 185 19.94 1.85 36.19
CA VAL A 185 20.79 1.99 35.01
C VAL A 185 21.85 0.89 35.05
N GLU A 186 21.98 0.15 33.95
CA GLU A 186 22.98 -0.88 33.75
C GLU A 186 23.94 -0.41 32.65
N ILE A 187 25.25 -0.52 32.88
CA ILE A 187 26.27 -0.21 31.88
C ILE A 187 26.54 -1.48 31.08
N LEU A 188 26.29 -1.44 29.77
CA LEU A 188 26.49 -2.59 28.88
C LEU A 188 27.84 -2.57 28.17
N ALA A 189 28.42 -1.38 27.99
CA ALA A 189 29.76 -1.21 27.44
C ALA A 189 30.35 0.15 27.85
N THR A 190 31.67 0.20 27.99
CA THR A 190 32.45 1.42 28.25
C THR A 190 33.48 1.63 27.14
N TYR A 191 33.81 2.89 26.82
CA TYR A 191 34.97 3.17 25.97
C TYR A 191 36.25 2.74 26.71
N ASP A 192 37.09 1.96 26.02
CA ASP A 192 38.39 1.55 26.55
C ASP A 192 39.43 2.69 26.44
N GLU A 193 39.28 3.52 25.42
CA GLU A 193 40.14 4.67 25.15
C GLU A 193 39.76 5.89 26.02
N GLU A 194 40.75 6.75 26.31
CA GLU A 194 40.52 8.02 27.02
C GLU A 194 39.69 8.97 26.15
N THR A 195 38.56 9.42 26.67
CA THR A 195 37.63 10.32 25.98
C THR A 195 38.06 11.78 26.12
N ASP A 196 37.80 12.60 25.10
CA ASP A 196 38.06 14.05 25.10
C ASP A 196 37.09 14.86 25.98
N VAL A 197 36.08 14.19 26.53
CA VAL A 197 35.08 14.76 27.43
C VAL A 197 35.09 14.02 28.77
N ASP A 198 34.74 14.73 29.83
CA ASP A 198 34.60 14.15 31.16
C ASP A 198 33.37 13.23 31.23
N GLY A 199 33.59 11.94 31.45
CA GLY A 199 32.55 10.92 31.65
C GLY A 199 32.07 10.77 33.09
N GLY A 200 32.72 11.43 34.06
CA GLY A 200 32.45 11.23 35.49
C GLY A 200 33.01 9.90 36.00
N GLU A 201 32.25 9.17 36.82
CA GLU A 201 32.62 7.83 37.30
C GLU A 201 32.54 6.76 36.19
N GLY A 202 33.51 6.79 35.27
CA GLY A 202 33.71 5.85 34.17
C GLY A 202 33.27 6.40 32.79
N ASN A 203 33.63 5.68 31.72
CA ASN A 203 33.36 6.10 30.34
C ASN A 203 32.23 5.28 29.71
N ALA A 204 31.02 5.33 30.30
CA ALA A 204 29.88 4.54 29.84
C ALA A 204 29.48 4.91 28.39
N ALA A 205 29.61 3.95 27.47
CA ALA A 205 29.32 4.11 26.05
C ALA A 205 27.92 3.59 25.68
N VAL A 206 27.43 2.58 26.40
CA VAL A 206 26.10 1.99 26.19
C VAL A 206 25.45 1.75 27.54
N VAL A 207 24.23 2.25 27.72
CA VAL A 207 23.45 2.10 28.96
C VAL A 207 22.07 1.54 28.70
N LEU A 208 21.58 0.74 29.64
CA LEU A 208 20.20 0.24 29.67
C LEU A 208 19.49 0.82 30.90
N CYS A 209 18.44 1.59 30.67
CA CYS A 209 17.62 2.20 31.71
C CYS A 209 16.30 1.45 31.85
N THR A 210 15.90 1.12 33.08
CA THR A 210 14.53 0.62 33.37
C THR A 210 13.60 1.80 33.62
N VAL A 211 12.54 1.95 32.81
CA VAL A 211 11.63 3.11 32.86
C VAL A 211 10.20 2.61 33.02
N GLY A 212 9.63 2.74 34.22
CA GLY A 212 8.34 2.09 34.54
C GLY A 212 8.48 0.58 34.37
N ASP A 213 7.57 -0.02 33.60
CA ASP A 213 7.61 -1.45 33.29
C ASP A 213 8.47 -1.78 32.05
N GLY A 214 8.99 -0.77 31.34
CA GLY A 214 9.74 -0.93 30.10
C GLY A 214 11.23 -0.61 30.21
N LYS A 215 11.89 -0.57 29.06
CA LYS A 215 13.35 -0.46 28.95
C LYS A 215 13.75 0.55 27.87
N ALA A 216 14.83 1.28 28.10
CA ALA A 216 15.44 2.17 27.12
C ALA A 216 16.94 1.89 27.04
N LEU A 217 17.42 1.47 25.88
CA LEU A 217 18.85 1.26 25.61
C LEU A 217 19.37 2.43 24.78
N LEU A 218 20.42 3.08 25.27
CA LEU A 218 21.01 4.26 24.66
C LEU A 218 22.47 3.98 24.35
N THR A 219 22.90 4.30 23.13
CA THR A 219 24.29 4.11 22.68
C THR A 219 24.91 5.45 22.28
N GLY A 220 26.18 5.63 22.64
CA GLY A 220 27.05 6.62 22.02
C GLY A 220 27.59 6.16 20.65
N PRO A 221 28.27 5.00 20.58
CA PRO A 221 28.79 4.46 19.32
C PRO A 221 27.68 3.79 18.50
N HIS A 222 28.02 3.33 17.29
CA HIS A 222 27.10 2.76 16.32
C HIS A 222 27.31 1.25 16.10
N PRO A 223 26.88 0.38 17.03
CA PRO A 223 26.98 -1.06 16.84
C PRO A 223 26.12 -1.57 15.67
N GLU A 224 25.17 -0.78 15.16
CA GLU A 224 24.36 -1.06 13.98
C GLU A 224 25.09 -0.88 12.65
N PHE A 225 26.27 -0.23 12.64
CA PHE A 225 27.02 0.00 11.42
C PHE A 225 27.82 -1.24 11.00
N ALA A 226 27.36 -1.91 9.93
CA ALA A 226 28.08 -3.01 9.30
C ALA A 226 29.12 -2.53 8.28
N ALA A 227 30.33 -3.10 8.33
CA ALA A 227 31.44 -2.71 7.45
C ALA A 227 31.11 -2.85 5.95
N VAL A 228 30.34 -3.88 5.58
CA VAL A 228 29.89 -4.14 4.20
C VAL A 228 29.05 -3.01 3.60
N ASN A 229 28.53 -2.10 4.42
CA ASN A 229 27.71 -0.98 3.99
C ASN A 229 28.46 0.36 3.96
N LEU A 230 29.71 0.41 4.46
CA LEU A 230 30.53 1.61 4.45
C LEU A 230 31.16 1.81 3.07
N ASN A 231 31.02 3.03 2.54
CA ASN A 231 31.63 3.39 1.27
C ASN A 231 33.06 3.91 1.51
N PRO A 232 34.04 3.64 0.62
CA PRO A 232 35.36 4.23 0.71
C PRO A 232 35.31 5.76 0.74
N GLN A 233 36.10 6.39 1.60
CA GLN A 233 36.19 7.85 1.75
C GLN A 233 37.63 8.31 1.52
N PRO A 234 38.05 8.54 0.26
CA PRO A 234 39.44 8.90 -0.05
C PRO A 234 39.91 10.21 0.61
N SER A 235 38.96 11.09 0.98
CA SER A 235 39.23 12.37 1.63
C SER A 235 39.40 12.27 3.16
N VAL A 236 39.13 11.11 3.77
CA VAL A 236 39.23 10.91 5.22
C VAL A 236 40.43 10.03 5.54
N PRO A 237 41.51 10.58 6.15
CA PRO A 237 42.70 9.81 6.48
C PRO A 237 42.39 8.61 7.39
N GLY A 238 42.85 7.42 7.01
CA GLY A 238 42.69 6.20 7.83
C GLY A 238 41.32 5.53 7.73
N TYR A 239 40.42 5.98 6.87
CA TYR A 239 39.08 5.41 6.73
C TYR A 239 39.09 3.96 6.23
N ASP A 240 39.99 3.61 5.30
CA ASP A 240 40.11 2.22 4.82
C ASP A 240 40.57 1.25 5.93
N GLU A 241 41.47 1.71 6.81
CA GLU A 241 41.92 0.95 7.97
C GLU A 241 40.79 0.77 8.98
N LEU A 242 39.96 1.81 9.19
CA LEU A 242 38.72 1.75 9.96
C LEU A 242 37.78 0.65 9.43
N VAL A 243 37.50 0.65 8.12
CA VAL A 243 36.61 -0.35 7.50
C VAL A 243 37.19 -1.76 7.62
N SER A 244 38.51 -1.94 7.47
CA SER A 244 39.17 -3.23 7.67
C SER A 244 39.02 -3.74 9.11
N LYS A 245 39.26 -2.88 10.12
CA LYS A 245 39.07 -3.24 11.54
C LYS A 245 37.63 -3.65 11.85
N LEU A 246 36.65 -2.92 11.31
CA LEU A 246 35.23 -3.27 11.48
C LEU A 246 34.86 -4.59 10.79
N THR A 247 35.47 -4.88 9.65
CA THR A 247 35.25 -6.14 8.92
C THR A 247 35.79 -7.34 9.72
N GLU A 248 37.00 -7.20 10.29
CA GLU A 248 37.61 -8.25 11.13
C GLU A 248 36.80 -8.52 12.41
N ALA A 249 36.23 -7.47 13.01
CA ALA A 249 35.46 -7.57 14.25
C ALA A 249 33.94 -7.73 14.06
N ASP A 250 33.46 -7.98 12.83
CA ASP A 250 32.03 -7.92 12.52
C ASP A 250 31.21 -8.94 13.30
N LYS A 251 31.75 -10.15 13.52
CA LYS A 251 31.11 -11.21 14.29
C LYS A 251 30.84 -10.80 15.74
N ASP A 252 31.83 -10.19 16.39
CA ASP A 252 31.74 -9.79 17.80
C ASP A 252 30.79 -8.59 17.96
N ARG A 253 30.84 -7.64 17.01
CA ARG A 253 29.88 -6.52 16.91
C ARG A 253 28.44 -7.02 16.76
N VAL A 254 28.20 -7.98 15.85
CA VAL A 254 26.88 -8.59 15.65
C VAL A 254 26.41 -9.32 16.90
N GLY A 255 27.29 -10.11 17.53
CA GLY A 255 27.00 -10.79 18.80
C GLY A 255 26.58 -9.83 19.90
N PHE A 256 27.28 -8.70 20.04
CA PHE A 256 26.91 -7.65 20.99
C PHE A 256 25.55 -7.01 20.68
N LEU A 257 25.26 -6.70 19.41
CA LEU A 257 23.97 -6.12 19.04
C LEU A 257 22.81 -7.11 19.27
N LYS A 258 23.00 -8.41 18.99
CA LYS A 258 22.06 -9.47 19.39
C LYS A 258 21.89 -9.47 20.91
N GLY A 259 22.99 -9.38 21.66
CA GLY A 259 23.08 -9.04 23.09
C GLY A 259 22.07 -8.01 23.57
N CYS A 260 22.20 -6.81 23.01
CA CYS A 260 21.37 -5.65 23.32
C CYS A 260 19.89 -5.88 23.00
N LEU A 261 19.58 -6.48 21.85
CA LEU A 261 18.20 -6.74 21.41
C LEU A 261 17.50 -7.77 22.32
N THR A 262 18.19 -8.84 22.71
CA THR A 262 17.68 -9.83 23.68
C THR A 262 17.39 -9.16 25.03
N LYS A 263 18.25 -8.26 25.51
CA LYS A 263 18.00 -7.51 26.76
C LYS A 263 16.77 -6.61 26.69
N LEU A 264 16.46 -6.06 25.52
CA LEU A 264 15.23 -5.31 25.25
C LEU A 264 13.99 -6.20 25.14
N GLY A 265 14.15 -7.53 25.25
CA GLY A 265 13.07 -8.51 25.24
C GLY A 265 12.67 -8.98 23.84
N LEU A 266 13.56 -8.83 22.84
CA LEU A 266 13.31 -9.31 21.49
C LEU A 266 13.90 -10.71 21.26
N GLU A 267 13.23 -11.49 20.43
CA GLU A 267 13.69 -12.77 19.90
C GLU A 267 14.59 -12.55 18.66
N VAL A 268 15.90 -12.75 18.81
CA VAL A 268 16.88 -12.59 17.73
C VAL A 268 17.02 -13.87 16.89
N SER A 269 17.34 -13.71 15.61
CA SER A 269 17.58 -14.83 14.71
C SER A 269 18.90 -15.55 15.02
N LEU A 270 18.84 -16.89 15.07
CA LEU A 270 19.99 -17.75 15.29
C LEU A 270 20.88 -17.83 14.04
N ASP A 271 20.30 -17.69 12.86
CA ASP A 271 21.03 -17.76 11.59
C ASP A 271 21.50 -16.37 11.17
N ASP A 272 22.80 -16.23 10.89
CA ASP A 272 23.41 -15.02 10.29
C ASP A 272 23.02 -14.86 8.81
N THR A 273 21.74 -15.07 8.48
CA THR A 273 21.19 -14.89 7.14
C THR A 273 21.48 -13.47 6.66
N GLY A 274 22.20 -13.33 5.54
CA GLY A 274 22.34 -12.04 4.86
C GLY A 274 20.96 -11.46 4.52
N ILE A 275 20.91 -10.20 4.06
CA ILE A 275 19.70 -9.70 3.40
C ILE A 275 19.29 -10.77 2.37
N PRO A 276 18.04 -11.27 2.37
CA PRO A 276 17.68 -12.28 1.40
C PRO A 276 17.79 -11.65 0.02
N SER A 277 18.67 -12.19 -0.81
CA SER A 277 18.69 -11.90 -2.24
C SER A 277 17.32 -12.29 -2.80
N LEU A 278 16.79 -11.48 -3.72
CA LEU A 278 15.55 -11.85 -4.38
C LEU A 278 15.75 -13.21 -5.06
N SER A 279 14.82 -14.13 -4.85
CA SER A 279 14.88 -15.43 -5.49
C SER A 279 14.57 -15.29 -6.97
N ARG A 280 14.95 -16.31 -7.74
CA ARG A 280 14.44 -16.48 -9.10
C ARG A 280 12.91 -16.58 -9.10
N LEU A 281 12.30 -16.05 -10.15
CA LEU A 281 10.88 -16.08 -10.44
C LEU A 281 10.63 -17.24 -11.43
N HIS A 282 10.16 -18.36 -10.93
CA HIS A 282 9.86 -19.54 -11.73
C HIS A 282 8.49 -19.40 -12.39
N LEU A 283 8.49 -19.22 -13.71
CA LEU A 283 7.29 -19.13 -14.53
C LEU A 283 6.93 -20.52 -15.06
N SER A 284 5.71 -20.97 -14.79
CA SER A 284 5.24 -22.31 -15.11
C SER A 284 3.79 -22.28 -15.59
N SER A 285 3.36 -23.33 -16.29
CA SER A 285 2.01 -23.46 -16.80
C SER A 285 1.40 -24.83 -16.49
N ILE A 286 0.07 -24.88 -16.47
CA ILE A 286 -0.70 -26.14 -16.41
C ILE A 286 -0.60 -26.96 -17.71
N THR A 287 -0.28 -26.30 -18.82
CA THR A 287 -0.11 -26.88 -20.16
C THR A 287 1.35 -26.79 -20.59
N ASP A 288 1.82 -27.78 -21.33
CA ASP A 288 3.23 -27.83 -21.78
C ASP A 288 3.60 -26.69 -22.75
N THR A 289 2.64 -26.06 -23.43
CA THR A 289 2.89 -24.94 -24.37
C THR A 289 2.68 -23.55 -23.77
N GLY A 290 2.04 -23.44 -22.61
CA GLY A 290 1.54 -22.16 -22.12
C GLY A 290 2.64 -21.15 -21.79
N VAL A 291 3.81 -21.62 -21.32
CA VAL A 291 4.96 -20.73 -21.08
C VAL A 291 5.54 -20.22 -22.40
N SER A 292 5.72 -21.09 -23.39
CA SER A 292 6.24 -20.71 -24.71
C SER A 292 5.30 -19.76 -25.46
N GLU A 293 3.98 -19.97 -25.34
CA GLU A 293 2.96 -19.06 -25.87
C GLU A 293 3.07 -17.67 -25.21
N LEU A 294 3.20 -17.61 -23.88
CA LEU A 294 3.38 -16.34 -23.16
C LEU A 294 4.69 -15.63 -23.54
N LEU A 295 5.81 -16.35 -23.67
CA LEU A 295 7.07 -15.77 -24.11
C LEU A 295 6.98 -15.22 -25.55
N THR A 296 6.17 -15.86 -26.40
CA THR A 296 5.89 -15.36 -27.75
C THR A 296 5.12 -14.03 -27.68
N ASP A 297 4.13 -13.92 -26.79
CA ASP A 297 3.39 -12.68 -26.56
C ASP A 297 4.28 -11.57 -25.97
N TRP A 298 5.35 -11.93 -25.25
CA TRP A 298 6.35 -11.01 -24.71
C TRP A 298 7.44 -10.62 -25.71
N SER A 299 7.46 -11.19 -26.92
CA SER A 299 8.58 -11.03 -27.86
C SER A 299 8.90 -9.59 -28.26
N ASP A 300 7.92 -8.70 -28.22
CA ASP A 300 8.08 -7.27 -28.52
C ASP A 300 8.61 -6.44 -27.34
N ILE A 301 8.51 -6.96 -26.11
CA ILE A 301 9.06 -6.34 -24.90
C ILE A 301 10.36 -6.99 -24.42
N ILE A 302 10.78 -8.09 -25.05
CA ILE A 302 12.05 -8.77 -24.78
C ILE A 302 13.16 -8.18 -25.67
N ASN A 303 14.20 -7.64 -25.03
CA ASN A 303 15.42 -7.17 -25.68
C ASN A 303 16.50 -8.25 -25.60
N LYS A 304 17.17 -8.52 -26.73
CA LYS A 304 18.31 -9.45 -26.79
C LYS A 304 19.63 -8.68 -26.77
N GLU A 305 20.42 -8.88 -25.73
CA GLU A 305 21.73 -8.24 -25.55
C GLU A 305 22.77 -9.33 -25.26
N ASN A 306 23.82 -9.44 -26.09
CA ASN A 306 24.89 -10.45 -25.93
C ASN A 306 24.43 -11.92 -25.85
N GLY A 307 23.25 -12.25 -26.41
CA GLY A 307 22.68 -13.60 -26.33
C GLY A 307 21.75 -13.83 -25.14
N GLU A 308 21.66 -12.87 -24.22
CA GLU A 308 20.77 -12.87 -23.07
C GLU A 308 19.47 -12.12 -23.37
N GLU A 309 18.37 -12.53 -22.73
CA GLU A 309 17.04 -11.95 -22.90
C GLU A 309 16.64 -11.10 -21.69
N TRP A 310 16.21 -9.86 -21.95
CA TRP A 310 15.92 -8.87 -20.91
C TRP A 310 14.57 -8.19 -21.15
N ILE A 311 13.83 -7.91 -20.09
CA ILE A 311 12.68 -7.00 -20.12
C ILE A 311 13.05 -5.78 -19.29
N ARG A 312 13.30 -4.65 -19.97
CA ARG A 312 13.56 -3.35 -19.32
C ARG A 312 12.24 -2.58 -19.20
N ALA A 313 11.49 -2.85 -18.14
CA ALA A 313 10.26 -2.12 -17.85
C ALA A 313 10.58 -0.77 -17.17
N GLU A 314 9.54 0.02 -16.92
CA GLU A 314 9.65 1.39 -16.39
C GLU A 314 10.30 1.42 -15.00
N THR A 315 9.93 0.46 -14.14
CA THR A 315 10.40 0.41 -12.76
C THR A 315 11.38 -0.72 -12.55
N ASP A 316 11.10 -1.92 -13.08
CA ASP A 316 11.92 -3.09 -12.85
C ASP A 316 12.65 -3.55 -14.12
N THR A 317 13.86 -4.08 -13.95
CA THR A 317 14.55 -4.84 -14.99
C THR A 317 14.42 -6.32 -14.70
N PHE A 318 13.94 -7.09 -15.68
CA PHE A 318 13.87 -8.55 -15.61
C PHE A 318 14.89 -9.17 -16.54
N HIS A 319 15.62 -10.15 -16.05
CA HIS A 319 16.52 -11.00 -16.82
C HIS A 319 15.86 -12.36 -17.01
N ILE A 320 15.70 -12.81 -18.25
CA ILE A 320 15.12 -14.11 -18.57
C ILE A 320 16.28 -15.10 -18.71
N GLU A 321 16.40 -15.98 -17.73
CA GLU A 321 17.45 -17.02 -17.68
C GLU A 321 16.90 -18.32 -18.28
N ASN A 322 17.61 -18.90 -19.25
CA ASN A 322 17.28 -20.22 -19.76
C ASN A 322 17.66 -21.30 -18.73
N GLU A 323 16.86 -22.36 -18.59
CA GLU A 323 17.14 -23.51 -17.71
C GLU A 323 18.54 -24.09 -17.94
N ASP A 324 18.98 -24.14 -19.19
CA ASP A 324 20.28 -24.70 -19.60
C ASP A 324 21.46 -23.85 -19.10
N THR A 325 21.29 -22.54 -18.93
CA THR A 325 22.31 -21.59 -18.45
C THR A 325 22.46 -21.55 -16.92
N ILE A 326 21.39 -21.88 -16.16
CA ILE A 326 21.39 -21.84 -14.67
C ILE A 326 22.43 -22.77 -14.06
N TRP A 327 22.69 -23.91 -14.71
CA TRP A 327 23.61 -24.94 -14.21
C TRP A 327 25.02 -24.85 -14.80
N SER A 328 25.30 -23.80 -15.58
CA SER A 328 26.64 -23.52 -16.06
C SER A 328 27.54 -23.00 -14.93
N LEU A 329 28.84 -23.30 -14.99
CA LEU A 329 29.83 -22.78 -14.03
C LEU A 329 29.88 -21.25 -14.02
N GLU A 330 29.67 -20.62 -15.17
CA GLU A 330 29.62 -19.16 -15.35
C GLU A 330 28.36 -18.55 -14.71
N GLY A 331 27.17 -19.15 -14.92
CA GLY A 331 25.91 -18.67 -14.32
C GLY A 331 25.85 -18.80 -12.79
N LEU A 332 26.53 -19.81 -12.22
CA LEU A 332 26.73 -19.92 -10.77
C LEU A 332 27.68 -18.85 -10.23
N GLN A 333 28.73 -18.49 -10.98
CA GLN A 333 29.73 -17.51 -10.59
C GLN A 333 29.19 -16.07 -10.65
N GLU A 334 28.37 -15.73 -11.65
CA GLU A 334 27.65 -14.45 -11.73
C GLU A 334 26.57 -14.29 -10.64
N SER A 335 25.83 -15.37 -10.34
CA SER A 335 24.83 -15.36 -9.25
C SER A 335 25.47 -15.07 -7.87
N LEU A 336 26.73 -15.46 -7.67
CA LEU A 336 27.50 -15.16 -6.47
C LEU A 336 28.10 -13.74 -6.49
N ALA A 337 28.44 -13.20 -7.66
CA ALA A 337 29.05 -11.88 -7.83
C ALA A 337 28.04 -10.71 -7.72
N GLU A 338 26.80 -10.88 -8.22
CA GLU A 338 25.73 -9.86 -8.15
C GLU A 338 25.18 -9.61 -6.74
N SER A 339 25.64 -10.39 -5.75
CA SER A 339 25.33 -10.20 -4.33
C SER A 339 25.99 -8.94 -3.73
N SER A 340 26.78 -8.19 -4.52
CA SER A 340 27.59 -7.08 -4.06
C SER A 340 27.31 -5.77 -4.82
N VAL A 341 26.77 -4.80 -4.07
CA VAL A 341 26.94 -3.34 -4.25
C VAL A 341 26.37 -2.70 -5.54
N SER A 342 25.11 -2.21 -5.50
CA SER A 342 24.67 -1.02 -6.27
C SER A 342 23.22 -0.53 -6.01
N SER A 343 22.38 -1.29 -5.30
CA SER A 343 20.92 -1.04 -5.22
C SER A 343 20.46 -0.06 -4.13
N ILE A 344 21.32 0.84 -3.66
CA ILE A 344 21.02 1.72 -2.52
C ILE A 344 20.72 3.13 -3.05
N SER A 345 19.52 3.64 -2.76
CA SER A 345 19.13 5.00 -3.17
C SER A 345 19.91 6.07 -2.39
N GLU A 346 19.93 7.30 -2.90
CA GLU A 346 20.50 8.48 -2.19
C GLU A 346 19.87 8.73 -0.81
N ASN A 347 18.73 8.08 -0.50
CA ASN A 347 17.98 8.19 0.74
C ASN A 347 18.15 6.97 1.68
N GLY A 348 19.05 6.03 1.37
CA GLY A 348 19.43 4.93 2.27
C GLY A 348 18.41 3.80 2.38
N SER A 349 17.33 3.83 1.59
CA SER A 349 16.50 2.65 1.35
C SER A 349 17.10 1.79 0.24
N ILE A 350 16.99 0.46 0.38
CA ILE A 350 17.22 -0.47 -0.73
C ILE A 350 16.19 -0.14 -1.80
N ASP A 351 16.67 0.33 -2.92
CA ASP A 351 15.84 0.59 -4.09
C ASP A 351 15.63 -0.72 -4.83
N TYR A 352 14.57 -1.43 -4.43
CA TYR A 352 14.20 -2.71 -5.01
C TYR A 352 13.90 -2.64 -6.52
N SER A 353 13.68 -1.44 -7.07
CA SER A 353 13.50 -1.22 -8.52
C SER A 353 14.80 -1.44 -9.30
N LYS A 354 15.95 -1.13 -8.69
CA LYS A 354 17.29 -1.29 -9.28
C LYS A 354 17.80 -2.73 -9.24
N ILE A 355 17.15 -3.60 -8.46
CA ILE A 355 17.55 -5.02 -8.38
C ILE A 355 16.94 -5.75 -9.58
N VAL A 356 17.82 -6.33 -10.40
CA VAL A 356 17.45 -7.19 -11.52
C VAL A 356 16.69 -8.40 -10.99
N LYS A 357 15.51 -8.65 -11.54
CA LYS A 357 14.65 -9.77 -11.19
C LYS A 357 14.83 -10.87 -12.23
N LYS A 358 15.21 -12.07 -11.79
CA LYS A 358 15.53 -13.18 -12.69
C LYS A 358 14.29 -14.05 -12.91
N ILE A 359 13.80 -14.14 -14.14
CA ILE A 359 12.70 -15.01 -14.53
C ILE A 359 13.27 -16.28 -15.15
N VAL A 360 12.82 -17.43 -14.67
CA VAL A 360 13.14 -18.74 -15.25
C VAL A 360 11.86 -19.32 -15.85
N PRO A 361 11.71 -19.31 -17.19
CA PRO A 361 10.59 -19.94 -17.87
C PRO A 361 10.79 -21.45 -17.96
N HIS A 362 9.85 -22.21 -17.39
CA HIS A 362 9.84 -23.67 -17.48
C HIS A 362 9.00 -24.11 -18.69
N GLU A 363 9.61 -24.14 -19.88
CA GLU A 363 8.95 -24.51 -21.14
C GLU A 363 8.79 -26.03 -21.33
N LYS A 364 9.65 -26.83 -20.69
CA LYS A 364 9.71 -28.30 -20.88
C LYS A 364 9.05 -29.09 -19.74
N GLY A 365 8.41 -28.40 -18.79
CA GLY A 365 7.78 -29.05 -17.64
C GLY A 365 7.58 -28.12 -16.46
N LEU A 366 7.46 -28.69 -15.26
CA LEU A 366 7.34 -27.94 -14.01
C LEU A 366 8.70 -27.79 -13.32
N PRO A 367 8.92 -26.72 -12.55
CA PRO A 367 10.12 -26.58 -11.74
C PRO A 367 10.34 -27.79 -10.84
N HIS A 368 11.59 -28.26 -10.78
CA HIS A 368 11.97 -29.31 -9.85
C HIS A 368 11.74 -28.82 -8.40
N PRO A 369 11.19 -29.65 -7.48
CA PRO A 369 10.92 -29.25 -6.09
C PRO A 369 12.13 -28.76 -5.27
N LYS A 370 13.35 -28.90 -5.80
CA LYS A 370 14.59 -28.38 -5.19
C LYS A 370 14.81 -26.90 -5.50
N LEU A 371 14.25 -26.40 -6.59
CA LEU A 371 14.26 -24.99 -6.99
C LEU A 371 13.21 -24.20 -6.22
N THR A 372 12.09 -24.86 -5.88
CA THR A 372 10.96 -24.26 -5.15
C THR A 372 10.60 -25.09 -3.90
N PRO A 373 11.52 -25.28 -2.94
CA PRO A 373 11.27 -26.13 -1.77
C PRO A 373 10.07 -25.69 -0.92
N HIS A 374 9.68 -24.42 -0.99
CA HIS A 374 8.53 -23.87 -0.25
C HIS A 374 7.22 -23.78 -1.05
N PHE A 375 7.19 -24.25 -2.31
CA PHE A 375 5.98 -24.30 -3.12
C PHE A 375 6.02 -25.41 -4.17
N ASN A 376 5.05 -26.31 -4.11
CA ASN A 376 4.93 -27.45 -5.01
C ASN A 376 4.01 -27.13 -6.21
N HIS A 377 4.60 -26.75 -7.35
CA HIS A 377 3.86 -26.46 -8.58
C HIS A 377 3.00 -27.64 -9.06
N GLY A 378 3.46 -28.88 -8.90
CA GLY A 378 2.70 -30.07 -9.26
C GLY A 378 1.43 -30.24 -8.42
N LEU A 379 1.53 -29.98 -7.11
CA LEU A 379 0.37 -29.99 -6.21
C LEU A 379 -0.61 -28.86 -6.55
N PHE A 380 -0.12 -27.66 -6.87
CA PHE A 380 -0.95 -26.54 -7.30
C PHE A 380 -1.77 -26.90 -8.55
N PHE A 381 -1.10 -27.30 -9.64
CA PHE A 381 -1.78 -27.57 -10.91
C PHE A 381 -2.68 -28.81 -10.87
N SER A 382 -2.31 -29.86 -10.11
CA SER A 382 -3.20 -31.01 -9.92
C SER A 382 -4.45 -30.66 -9.10
N SER A 383 -4.30 -29.83 -8.06
CA SER A 383 -5.43 -29.31 -7.28
C SER A 383 -6.32 -28.40 -8.11
N LEU A 384 -5.72 -27.58 -8.99
CA LEU A 384 -6.45 -26.72 -9.92
C LEU A 384 -7.35 -27.54 -10.85
N LYS A 385 -6.83 -28.62 -11.43
CA LYS A 385 -7.62 -29.57 -12.24
C LYS A 385 -8.79 -30.17 -11.43
N ARG A 386 -8.51 -30.69 -10.23
CA ARG A 386 -9.52 -31.26 -9.32
C ARG A 386 -10.65 -30.28 -9.02
N TYR A 387 -10.34 -29.03 -8.67
CA TYR A 387 -11.39 -28.07 -8.32
C TYR A 387 -12.21 -27.59 -9.53
N ARG A 388 -11.63 -27.56 -10.73
CA ARG A 388 -12.37 -27.26 -11.96
C ARG A 388 -13.36 -28.36 -12.35
N GLU A 389 -13.09 -29.62 -12.01
CA GLU A 389 -14.08 -30.71 -12.17
C GLU A 389 -15.33 -30.48 -11.31
N ILE A 390 -15.15 -29.88 -10.13
CA ILE A 390 -16.25 -29.56 -9.20
C ILE A 390 -16.92 -28.23 -9.59
N GLU A 391 -16.19 -27.35 -10.25
CA GLU A 391 -16.60 -25.98 -10.56
C GLU A 391 -16.38 -25.65 -12.04
N PRO A 392 -17.25 -26.14 -12.94
CA PRO A 392 -17.02 -26.12 -14.40
C PRO A 392 -17.05 -24.71 -15.02
N THR A 393 -17.48 -23.70 -14.26
CA THR A 393 -17.43 -22.29 -14.67
C THR A 393 -16.05 -21.66 -14.48
N ALA A 394 -15.12 -22.33 -13.79
CA ALA A 394 -13.72 -21.95 -13.69
C ALA A 394 -12.90 -22.74 -14.72
N GLN A 395 -12.19 -22.06 -15.62
CA GLN A 395 -11.54 -22.68 -16.78
C GLN A 395 -10.08 -22.28 -16.92
N ASP A 396 -9.76 -21.01 -16.72
CA ASP A 396 -8.49 -20.44 -17.17
C ASP A 396 -7.64 -19.86 -16.03
N TRP A 397 -8.25 -19.47 -14.90
CA TRP A 397 -7.50 -18.72 -13.90
C TRP A 397 -6.53 -19.60 -13.14
N GLY A 398 -5.27 -19.15 -13.04
CA GLY A 398 -4.16 -19.94 -12.52
C GLY A 398 -3.48 -20.85 -13.56
N ASN A 399 -3.83 -20.80 -14.85
CA ASN A 399 -3.14 -21.57 -15.90
C ASN A 399 -1.65 -21.20 -16.02
N LEU A 400 -1.29 -19.96 -15.69
CA LEU A 400 0.07 -19.45 -15.66
C LEU A 400 0.37 -18.95 -14.24
N LEU A 401 1.44 -19.48 -13.67
CA LEU A 401 1.92 -19.15 -12.33
C LEU A 401 3.38 -18.73 -12.39
N MET A 402 3.66 -17.53 -11.90
CA MET A 402 5.01 -17.07 -11.57
C MET A 402 5.20 -17.14 -10.06
N TYR A 403 6.21 -17.87 -9.60
CA TYR A 403 6.49 -18.06 -8.18
C TYR A 403 7.93 -17.70 -7.85
N GLY A 404 8.15 -16.97 -6.75
CA GLY A 404 9.47 -16.77 -6.16
C GLY A 404 9.41 -16.95 -4.64
N GLU A 405 10.44 -17.55 -4.04
CA GLU A 405 10.51 -17.70 -2.59
C GLU A 405 10.58 -16.32 -1.90
N VAL A 406 11.46 -15.45 -2.37
CA VAL A 406 11.64 -14.09 -1.85
C VAL A 406 11.48 -13.09 -2.98
N VAL A 407 10.40 -12.32 -2.93
CA VAL A 407 10.10 -11.28 -3.92
C VAL A 407 9.95 -9.91 -3.23
N THR A 408 9.93 -8.83 -4.00
CA THR A 408 9.69 -7.49 -3.48
C THR A 408 8.23 -7.35 -3.03
N SER A 409 7.30 -7.30 -3.99
CA SER A 409 5.87 -7.49 -3.78
C SER A 409 5.22 -8.07 -5.04
N THR A 410 4.39 -9.09 -4.88
CA THR A 410 3.63 -9.71 -5.99
C THR A 410 2.72 -8.70 -6.69
N ASN A 411 2.21 -7.71 -5.97
CA ASN A 411 1.33 -6.68 -6.50
C ASN A 411 2.12 -5.57 -7.21
N THR A 412 3.15 -5.03 -6.57
CA THR A 412 3.96 -3.94 -7.13
C THR A 412 4.76 -4.34 -8.37
N MET A 413 5.25 -5.60 -8.44
CA MET A 413 5.91 -6.13 -9.64
C MET A 413 4.99 -6.16 -10.85
N LEU A 414 3.68 -6.18 -10.66
CA LEU A 414 2.69 -6.08 -11.73
C LEU A 414 2.34 -4.61 -11.98
N GLU A 415 1.92 -3.89 -10.94
CA GLU A 415 1.47 -2.47 -10.99
C GLU A 415 2.45 -1.55 -11.71
N LYS A 416 3.74 -1.68 -11.38
CA LYS A 416 4.76 -0.71 -11.78
C LYS A 416 5.45 -1.03 -13.11
N ASN A 417 4.97 -2.06 -13.82
CA ASN A 417 5.52 -2.50 -15.09
C ASN A 417 4.43 -2.50 -16.18
N PRO A 418 3.93 -1.31 -16.59
CA PRO A 418 2.85 -1.17 -17.55
C PRO A 418 3.17 -1.67 -18.96
N LYS A 419 4.44 -1.92 -19.31
CA LYS A 419 4.79 -2.66 -20.55
C LYS A 419 4.48 -4.15 -20.47
N LEU A 420 4.66 -4.74 -19.30
CA LEU A 420 4.43 -6.18 -19.07
C LEU A 420 2.93 -6.46 -18.89
N MET A 421 2.23 -5.61 -18.13
CA MET A 421 0.83 -5.81 -17.75
C MET A 421 -0.15 -6.09 -18.90
N PRO A 422 -0.12 -5.37 -20.04
CA PRO A 422 -0.95 -5.65 -21.21
C PRO A 422 -0.77 -7.05 -21.80
N LYS A 423 0.40 -7.66 -21.59
CA LYS A 423 0.74 -8.99 -22.10
C LYS A 423 0.29 -10.12 -21.19
N LEU A 424 -0.31 -9.81 -20.04
CA LEU A 424 -0.72 -10.81 -19.05
C LEU A 424 -2.22 -11.14 -19.21
N PRO A 425 -2.58 -12.42 -19.40
CA PRO A 425 -3.97 -12.82 -19.50
C PRO A 425 -4.70 -12.74 -18.14
N SER A 426 -6.04 -12.67 -18.19
CA SER A 426 -6.85 -12.81 -16.98
C SER A 426 -6.54 -14.13 -16.29
N GLY A 427 -6.32 -14.08 -14.97
CA GLY A 427 -5.95 -15.22 -14.16
C GLY A 427 -4.45 -15.52 -14.11
N PHE A 428 -3.60 -14.77 -14.82
CA PHE A 428 -2.15 -14.82 -14.60
C PHE A 428 -1.85 -14.49 -13.13
N THR A 429 -1.16 -15.38 -12.44
CA THR A 429 -0.98 -15.29 -10.99
C THR A 429 0.49 -15.25 -10.61
N VAL A 430 0.85 -14.31 -9.74
CA VAL A 430 2.17 -14.22 -9.09
C VAL A 430 2.02 -14.62 -7.63
N SER A 431 2.79 -15.58 -7.16
CA SER A 431 2.78 -16.06 -5.76
C SER A 431 4.17 -15.98 -5.14
N ALA A 432 4.26 -15.91 -3.81
CA ALA A 432 5.55 -15.93 -3.12
C ALA A 432 5.49 -16.51 -1.70
N THR A 433 6.61 -17.04 -1.20
CA THR A 433 6.74 -17.42 0.22
C THR A 433 6.88 -16.20 1.12
N THR A 434 7.62 -15.19 0.66
CA THR A 434 7.93 -13.99 1.45
C THR A 434 8.01 -12.76 0.55
N GLN A 435 7.43 -11.65 1.03
CA GLN A 435 7.58 -10.33 0.41
C GLN A 435 8.46 -9.44 1.28
N VAL A 436 9.55 -8.91 0.72
CA VAL A 436 10.45 -7.96 1.43
C VAL A 436 9.95 -6.52 1.39
N ALA A 437 8.94 -6.23 0.58
CA ALA A 437 8.31 -4.93 0.39
C ALA A 437 6.78 -5.04 0.20
N GLY A 438 6.12 -5.94 0.94
CA GLY A 438 4.67 -6.15 0.86
C GLY A 438 3.86 -4.89 1.18
N ARG A 439 2.83 -4.59 0.38
CA ARG A 439 1.98 -3.41 0.51
C ARG A 439 0.56 -3.77 0.94
N GLY A 440 -0.01 -2.94 1.81
CA GLY A 440 -1.44 -2.86 2.09
C GLY A 440 -2.07 -1.63 1.43
N ARG A 441 -3.30 -1.26 1.84
CA ARG A 441 -3.95 -0.03 1.37
C ARG A 441 -3.25 1.23 1.92
N GLY A 442 -3.29 2.31 1.15
CA GLY A 442 -2.66 3.57 1.51
C GLY A 442 -1.16 3.40 1.73
N SER A 443 -0.69 3.83 2.90
CA SER A 443 0.71 3.72 3.32
C SER A 443 1.01 2.48 4.17
N ASN A 444 0.04 1.58 4.33
CA ASN A 444 0.20 0.41 5.19
C ASN A 444 1.16 -0.62 4.56
N VAL A 445 2.00 -1.23 5.39
CA VAL A 445 2.88 -2.34 5.01
C VAL A 445 2.18 -3.65 5.31
N TRP A 446 2.20 -4.59 4.37
CA TRP A 446 1.71 -5.94 4.58
C TRP A 446 2.85 -6.86 5.03
N ILE A 447 2.77 -7.34 6.27
CA ILE A 447 3.77 -8.24 6.85
C ILE A 447 3.49 -9.65 6.32
N ALA A 448 4.54 -10.32 5.84
CA ALA A 448 4.45 -11.57 5.11
C ALA A 448 5.42 -12.64 5.65
N PRO A 449 5.23 -13.16 6.88
CA PRO A 449 6.02 -14.28 7.38
C PRO A 449 5.81 -15.55 6.52
N PRO A 450 6.79 -16.48 6.53
CA PRO A 450 6.63 -17.79 5.90
C PRO A 450 5.38 -18.53 6.41
N GLY A 451 4.73 -19.28 5.52
CA GLY A 451 3.49 -19.99 5.82
C GLY A 451 2.21 -19.20 5.55
N MET A 452 2.30 -17.98 5.01
CA MET A 452 1.16 -17.26 4.48
C MET A 452 0.92 -17.58 3.01
N LEU A 453 -0.35 -17.56 2.59
CA LEU A 453 -0.71 -17.53 1.19
C LEU A 453 -0.72 -16.09 0.69
N ILE A 454 0.22 -15.76 -0.19
CA ILE A 454 0.38 -14.43 -0.77
C ILE A 454 0.40 -14.55 -2.28
N PHE A 455 -0.55 -13.89 -2.95
CA PHE A 455 -0.57 -13.87 -4.39
C PHE A 455 -1.17 -12.57 -4.93
N SER A 456 -0.88 -12.27 -6.19
CA SER A 456 -1.60 -11.27 -6.98
C SER A 456 -2.04 -11.90 -8.29
N THR A 457 -3.29 -11.70 -8.68
CA THR A 457 -3.84 -12.22 -9.95
C THR A 457 -4.36 -11.08 -10.83
N VAL A 458 -4.10 -11.17 -12.13
CA VAL A 458 -4.51 -10.16 -13.13
C VAL A 458 -5.95 -10.43 -13.58
N ILE A 459 -6.77 -9.40 -13.71
CA ILE A 459 -8.13 -9.47 -14.24
C ILE A 459 -8.31 -8.39 -15.29
N ASN A 460 -8.40 -8.78 -16.56
CA ASN A 460 -8.74 -7.86 -17.65
C ASN A 460 -10.27 -7.73 -17.71
N HIS A 461 -10.80 -6.64 -17.15
CA HIS A 461 -12.23 -6.34 -17.09
C HIS A 461 -12.66 -5.42 -18.24
N PRO A 462 -13.58 -5.84 -19.13
CA PRO A 462 -13.95 -5.02 -20.29
C PRO A 462 -14.61 -3.69 -19.91
N VAL A 463 -14.15 -2.57 -20.49
CA VAL A 463 -14.67 -1.22 -20.16
C VAL A 463 -16.18 -1.08 -20.36
N HIS A 464 -16.72 -1.72 -21.41
CA HIS A 464 -18.15 -1.65 -21.74
C HIS A 464 -19.05 -2.30 -20.67
N LEU A 465 -18.49 -3.18 -19.82
CA LEU A 465 -19.22 -3.79 -18.72
C LEU A 465 -19.16 -2.94 -17.45
N ALA A 466 -18.16 -2.07 -17.29
CA ALA A 466 -17.91 -1.38 -16.02
C ALA A 466 -19.10 -0.53 -15.52
N VAL A 467 -19.94 0.00 -16.42
CA VAL A 467 -21.15 0.76 -16.04
C VAL A 467 -22.17 -0.10 -15.29
N THR A 468 -22.26 -1.37 -15.65
CA THR A 468 -23.27 -2.31 -15.13
C THR A 468 -22.69 -3.36 -14.20
N ARG A 469 -21.36 -3.57 -14.28
CA ARG A 469 -20.54 -4.46 -13.48
C ARG A 469 -19.36 -3.65 -12.93
N PRO A 470 -19.58 -2.70 -12.01
CA PRO A 470 -18.53 -1.79 -11.56
C PRO A 470 -17.33 -2.51 -10.94
N VAL A 471 -16.12 -2.11 -11.34
CA VAL A 471 -14.85 -2.72 -10.91
C VAL A 471 -14.68 -2.73 -9.39
N VAL A 472 -15.30 -1.78 -8.68
CA VAL A 472 -15.29 -1.72 -7.21
C VAL A 472 -15.81 -3.01 -6.56
N PHE A 473 -16.73 -3.74 -7.21
CA PHE A 473 -17.27 -4.99 -6.66
C PHE A 473 -16.32 -6.18 -6.77
N ILE A 474 -15.22 -6.07 -7.52
CA ILE A 474 -14.24 -7.16 -7.66
C ILE A 474 -13.62 -7.52 -6.31
N GLN A 475 -13.30 -6.55 -5.46
CA GLN A 475 -12.80 -6.86 -4.10
C GLN A 475 -13.85 -7.58 -3.22
N TYR A 476 -15.14 -7.30 -3.41
CA TYR A 476 -16.23 -7.88 -2.62
C TYR A 476 -16.48 -9.33 -3.02
N ILE A 477 -16.53 -9.61 -4.32
CA ILE A 477 -16.69 -10.97 -4.82
C ILE A 477 -15.46 -11.82 -4.50
N THR A 478 -14.25 -11.23 -4.49
CA THR A 478 -13.03 -11.90 -4.02
C THR A 478 -13.11 -12.23 -2.54
N ALA A 479 -13.63 -11.32 -1.71
CA ALA A 479 -13.83 -11.58 -0.29
C ALA A 479 -14.78 -12.77 -0.05
N ILE A 480 -15.89 -12.83 -0.79
CA ILE A 480 -16.80 -14.01 -0.79
C ILE A 480 -16.03 -15.27 -1.22
N ALA A 481 -15.28 -15.17 -2.32
CA ALA A 481 -14.51 -16.29 -2.88
C ALA A 481 -13.52 -16.87 -1.87
N ILE A 482 -12.79 -16.04 -1.13
CA ILE A 482 -11.80 -16.48 -0.13
C ILE A 482 -12.48 -17.26 0.99
N VAL A 483 -13.56 -16.72 1.57
CA VAL A 483 -14.25 -17.39 2.69
C VAL A 483 -14.81 -18.73 2.25
N GLU A 484 -15.48 -18.76 1.10
CA GLU A 484 -16.06 -20.00 0.58
C GLU A 484 -15.01 -20.98 0.08
N ALA A 485 -13.86 -20.52 -0.43
CA ALA A 485 -12.74 -21.37 -0.80
C ALA A 485 -12.19 -22.10 0.42
N VAL A 486 -12.03 -21.40 1.55
CA VAL A 486 -11.61 -22.05 2.80
C VAL A 486 -12.69 -23.03 3.27
N GLN A 487 -13.95 -22.63 3.28
CA GLN A 487 -15.05 -23.49 3.74
C GLN A 487 -15.29 -24.73 2.86
N SER A 488 -14.88 -24.69 1.60
CA SER A 488 -14.97 -25.80 0.65
C SER A 488 -13.60 -26.40 0.31
N TYR A 489 -12.58 -26.15 1.12
CA TYR A 489 -11.21 -26.63 0.90
C TYR A 489 -11.16 -28.16 0.93
N ASP A 490 -11.55 -28.76 2.07
CA ASP A 490 -11.65 -30.21 2.24
C ASP A 490 -12.60 -30.52 3.41
N ARG A 491 -12.77 -31.82 3.73
CA ARG A 491 -13.61 -32.28 4.84
C ARG A 491 -13.20 -31.65 6.17
N GLY A 492 -14.15 -31.15 6.93
CA GLY A 492 -13.92 -30.52 8.24
C GLY A 492 -13.73 -29.01 8.21
N TYR A 493 -13.66 -28.40 7.02
CA TYR A 493 -13.52 -26.94 6.86
C TYR A 493 -14.87 -26.20 6.72
N GLU A 494 -15.98 -26.91 6.60
CA GLU A 494 -17.30 -26.35 6.22
C GLU A 494 -17.81 -25.30 7.21
N ASN A 495 -17.42 -25.41 8.48
CA ASN A 495 -17.85 -24.53 9.57
C ASN A 495 -16.76 -23.56 10.04
N MET A 496 -15.71 -23.33 9.24
CA MET A 496 -14.63 -22.43 9.62
C MET A 496 -15.16 -21.02 9.93
N PRO A 497 -14.86 -20.45 11.12
CA PRO A 497 -15.47 -19.22 11.61
C PRO A 497 -14.79 -17.97 11.03
N ILE A 498 -14.75 -17.90 9.70
CA ILE A 498 -14.13 -16.82 8.92
C ILE A 498 -15.24 -15.86 8.47
N LYS A 499 -14.95 -14.56 8.60
CA LYS A 499 -15.89 -13.47 8.38
C LYS A 499 -15.23 -12.32 7.63
N LEU A 500 -16.06 -11.48 7.02
CA LEU A 500 -15.66 -10.32 6.24
C LEU A 500 -15.79 -9.06 7.08
N LYS A 501 -14.74 -8.24 7.06
CA LYS A 501 -14.78 -6.88 7.59
C LYS A 501 -14.69 -5.91 6.41
N TRP A 502 -15.70 -5.05 6.29
CA TRP A 502 -15.76 -4.09 5.20
C TRP A 502 -14.57 -3.11 5.26
N PRO A 503 -13.99 -2.71 4.12
CA PRO A 503 -14.38 -3.13 2.77
C PRO A 503 -13.61 -4.36 2.23
N ASN A 504 -12.47 -4.71 2.81
CA ASN A 504 -11.49 -5.58 2.13
C ASN A 504 -10.72 -6.55 3.04
N ASP A 505 -11.13 -6.72 4.30
CA ASP A 505 -10.39 -7.53 5.27
C ASP A 505 -11.09 -8.86 5.58
N ILE A 506 -10.28 -9.90 5.80
CA ILE A 506 -10.73 -11.23 6.23
C ILE A 506 -10.37 -11.42 7.71
N TYR A 507 -11.35 -11.84 8.49
CA TYR A 507 -11.25 -11.99 9.94
C TYR A 507 -11.65 -13.41 10.34
N ALA A 508 -11.06 -13.91 11.41
CA ALA A 508 -11.43 -15.21 11.97
C ALA A 508 -11.58 -15.15 13.48
N LEU A 509 -12.45 -16.01 14.02
CA LEU A 509 -12.71 -16.08 15.45
C LEU A 509 -11.46 -16.57 16.19
N ASP A 510 -10.95 -15.77 17.13
CA ASP A 510 -9.78 -16.09 17.93
C ASP A 510 -10.11 -17.20 18.94
N PRO A 511 -9.53 -18.42 18.79
CA PRO A 511 -9.84 -19.55 19.64
C PRO A 511 -9.24 -19.41 21.05
N THR A 512 -8.33 -18.45 21.25
CA THR A 512 -7.65 -18.20 22.53
C THR A 512 -8.45 -17.30 23.48
N LYS A 513 -9.51 -16.66 23.00
CA LYS A 513 -10.35 -15.73 23.77
C LYS A 513 -11.64 -16.40 24.24
N SER A 514 -12.24 -15.84 25.29
CA SER A 514 -13.45 -16.39 25.90
C SER A 514 -14.59 -16.51 24.89
N LYS A 515 -15.28 -17.65 24.89
CA LYS A 515 -16.48 -17.89 24.05
C LYS A 515 -17.66 -16.98 24.40
N GLU A 516 -17.66 -16.39 25.60
CA GLU A 516 -18.72 -15.47 26.04
C GLU A 516 -18.70 -14.13 25.29
N LYS A 517 -17.53 -13.72 24.79
CA LYS A 517 -17.35 -12.53 23.95
C LYS A 517 -16.47 -12.89 22.74
N PRO A 518 -17.08 -13.33 21.63
CA PRO A 518 -16.32 -13.74 20.45
C PRO A 518 -15.46 -12.58 19.96
N HIS A 519 -14.15 -12.83 19.89
CA HIS A 519 -13.18 -11.87 19.39
C HIS A 519 -12.72 -12.31 18.01
N TYR A 520 -12.82 -11.44 17.01
CA TYR A 520 -12.34 -11.74 15.66
C TYR A 520 -11.01 -11.03 15.43
N ALA A 521 -10.00 -11.76 14.96
CA ALA A 521 -8.71 -11.21 14.57
C ALA A 521 -8.58 -11.19 13.05
N LYS A 522 -7.83 -10.23 12.51
CA LYS A 522 -7.54 -10.16 11.08
C LYS A 522 -6.65 -11.34 10.68
N VAL A 523 -7.07 -12.07 9.67
CA VAL A 523 -6.33 -13.19 9.08
C VAL A 523 -6.01 -12.97 7.61
N GLY A 524 -6.56 -11.93 6.96
CA GLY A 524 -6.23 -11.64 5.58
C GLY A 524 -6.66 -10.25 5.13
N GLY A 525 -6.20 -9.87 3.96
CA GLY A 525 -6.53 -8.59 3.33
C GLY A 525 -6.48 -8.70 1.81
N ILE A 526 -7.32 -7.90 1.16
CA ILE A 526 -7.41 -7.78 -0.29
C ILE A 526 -6.96 -6.37 -0.69
N LEU A 527 -6.09 -6.29 -1.69
CA LEU A 527 -5.64 -5.05 -2.32
C LEU A 527 -5.98 -5.13 -3.81
N SER A 528 -6.92 -4.29 -4.26
CA SER A 528 -7.30 -4.22 -5.68
C SER A 528 -6.78 -2.92 -6.26
N GLN A 529 -5.90 -3.02 -7.25
CA GLN A 529 -5.43 -1.88 -8.04
C GLN A 529 -5.95 -1.98 -9.45
N CYS A 530 -6.21 -0.85 -10.10
CA CYS A 530 -6.82 -0.81 -11.43
C CYS A 530 -6.01 0.13 -12.32
N LEU A 531 -5.61 -0.38 -13.48
CA LEU A 531 -4.98 0.35 -14.57
C LEU A 531 -5.95 0.36 -15.75
N TYR A 532 -5.89 1.40 -16.57
CA TYR A 532 -6.66 1.46 -17.81
C TYR A 532 -5.72 1.30 -19.00
N PHE A 533 -6.01 0.33 -19.87
CA PHE A 533 -5.22 0.05 -21.06
C PHE A 533 -6.11 -0.46 -22.20
N GLU A 534 -6.02 0.16 -23.38
CA GLU A 534 -6.71 -0.24 -24.63
C GLU A 534 -8.18 -0.70 -24.46
N GLY A 535 -9.00 0.09 -23.76
CA GLY A 535 -10.42 -0.24 -23.58
C GLY A 535 -10.71 -1.37 -22.58
N ASN A 536 -9.72 -1.73 -21.76
CA ASN A 536 -9.88 -2.65 -20.63
C ASN A 536 -9.43 -2.00 -19.32
N TYR A 537 -10.10 -2.35 -18.23
CA TYR A 537 -9.62 -2.14 -16.88
C TYR A 537 -8.78 -3.36 -16.48
N GLN A 538 -7.47 -3.20 -16.41
CA GLN A 538 -6.56 -4.23 -15.94
C GLN A 538 -6.44 -4.13 -14.42
N ILE A 539 -6.96 -5.14 -13.73
CA ILE A 539 -7.05 -5.14 -12.28
C ILE A 539 -6.02 -6.10 -11.73
N ILE A 540 -5.21 -5.62 -10.79
CA ILE A 540 -4.25 -6.41 -10.04
C ILE A 540 -4.86 -6.67 -8.68
N LEU A 541 -5.31 -7.90 -8.49
CA LEU A 541 -5.97 -8.35 -7.28
C LEU A 541 -4.97 -9.06 -6.37
N GLY A 542 -4.37 -8.31 -5.45
CA GLY A 542 -3.49 -8.81 -4.41
C GLY A 542 -4.26 -9.38 -3.21
N VAL A 543 -3.86 -10.55 -2.74
CA VAL A 543 -4.42 -11.22 -1.56
C VAL A 543 -3.28 -11.68 -0.66
N GLY A 544 -3.35 -11.32 0.61
CA GLY A 544 -2.53 -11.89 1.67
C GLY A 544 -3.41 -12.57 2.71
N LEU A 545 -3.12 -13.84 3.00
CA LEU A 545 -3.91 -14.67 3.91
C LEU A 545 -2.98 -15.46 4.85
N ASN A 546 -3.20 -15.30 6.15
CA ASN A 546 -2.53 -16.05 7.20
C ASN A 546 -3.06 -17.49 7.20
N THR A 547 -2.21 -18.45 6.84
CA THR A 547 -2.63 -19.82 6.55
C THR A 547 -2.02 -20.82 7.52
N THR A 548 -0.71 -21.04 7.46
CA THR A 548 0.05 -21.96 8.32
C THR A 548 1.18 -21.25 9.06
N ASN A 549 1.28 -19.93 8.90
CA ASN A 549 2.32 -19.13 9.53
C ASN A 549 2.18 -19.16 11.06
N SER A 550 3.33 -19.22 11.72
CA SER A 550 3.41 -19.27 13.18
C SER A 550 2.83 -18.02 13.83
N ARG A 551 2.55 -18.16 15.13
CA ARG A 551 2.22 -17.05 16.03
C ARG A 551 3.22 -15.89 15.89
N PRO A 552 2.74 -14.65 16.05
CA PRO A 552 1.57 -14.28 16.86
C PRO A 552 0.32 -13.83 16.12
N THR A 553 0.33 -13.83 14.79
CA THR A 553 -0.91 -13.69 14.02
C THR A 553 -1.73 -14.98 14.09
N ILE A 554 -3.06 -14.87 14.07
CA ILE A 554 -3.93 -16.03 13.91
C ILE A 554 -3.90 -16.45 12.44
N SER A 555 -3.76 -17.74 12.21
CA SER A 555 -3.77 -18.37 10.89
C SER A 555 -5.01 -19.25 10.72
N ILE A 556 -5.35 -19.59 9.48
CA ILE A 556 -6.44 -20.54 9.21
C ILE A 556 -6.17 -21.90 9.86
N SER A 557 -4.92 -22.36 9.85
CA SER A 557 -4.50 -23.64 10.44
C SER A 557 -4.78 -23.74 11.94
N ASP A 558 -4.73 -22.62 12.67
CA ASP A 558 -5.05 -22.58 14.12
C ASP A 558 -6.53 -22.92 14.42
N LEU A 559 -7.39 -22.83 13.40
CA LEU A 559 -8.84 -23.03 13.52
C LEU A 559 -9.27 -24.39 12.97
N VAL A 560 -8.38 -25.10 12.31
CA VAL A 560 -8.68 -26.40 11.69
C VAL A 560 -9.02 -27.40 12.78
N PRO A 561 -10.19 -28.06 12.72
CA PRO A 561 -10.57 -29.05 13.72
C PRO A 561 -9.59 -30.23 13.79
N PRO A 562 -9.35 -30.82 14.97
CA PRO A 562 -8.54 -32.02 15.09
C PRO A 562 -9.05 -33.14 14.18
N GLY A 563 -8.17 -33.72 13.35
CA GLY A 563 -8.49 -34.82 12.44
C GLY A 563 -8.93 -34.39 11.03
N ALA A 564 -9.09 -33.10 10.76
CA ALA A 564 -9.23 -32.60 9.39
C ALA A 564 -7.89 -32.69 8.62
N PRO A 565 -7.91 -32.78 7.28
CA PRO A 565 -6.71 -32.79 6.47
C PRO A 565 -5.86 -31.53 6.66
N GLU A 566 -4.55 -31.70 6.54
CA GLU A 566 -3.58 -30.60 6.61
C GLU A 566 -3.81 -29.59 5.48
N LEU A 567 -3.58 -28.32 5.79
CA LEU A 567 -3.73 -27.22 4.85
C LEU A 567 -2.43 -27.02 4.06
N HIS A 568 -2.52 -27.12 2.73
CA HIS A 568 -1.43 -26.84 1.80
C HIS A 568 -1.73 -25.53 1.05
N LEU A 569 -0.71 -24.67 0.95
CA LEU A 569 -0.86 -23.34 0.34
C LEU A 569 -1.22 -23.44 -1.14
N GLU A 570 -0.65 -24.42 -1.83
CA GLU A 570 -0.84 -24.70 -3.24
C GLU A 570 -2.28 -25.12 -3.53
N THR A 571 -2.80 -26.06 -2.74
CA THR A 571 -4.18 -26.52 -2.83
C THR A 571 -5.15 -25.38 -2.53
N LEU A 572 -4.85 -24.55 -1.52
CA LEU A 572 -5.71 -23.43 -1.15
C LEU A 572 -5.69 -22.34 -2.23
N LEU A 573 -4.53 -22.02 -2.80
CA LEU A 573 -4.41 -21.07 -3.91
C LEU A 573 -5.26 -21.52 -5.10
N ALA A 574 -5.14 -22.79 -5.49
CA ALA A 574 -5.96 -23.37 -6.57
C ALA A 574 -7.46 -23.26 -6.26
N ARG A 575 -7.86 -23.51 -5.01
CA ARG A 575 -9.27 -23.37 -4.61
C ARG A 575 -9.75 -21.92 -4.63
N VAL A 576 -8.93 -20.98 -4.15
CA VAL A 576 -9.27 -19.55 -4.15
C VAL A 576 -9.41 -19.04 -5.58
N LEU A 577 -8.46 -19.33 -6.48
CA LEU A 577 -8.53 -18.89 -7.88
C LEU A 577 -9.76 -19.42 -8.61
N THR A 578 -10.07 -20.71 -8.45
CA THR A 578 -11.29 -21.30 -9.06
C THR A 578 -12.58 -20.68 -8.52
N ARG A 579 -12.64 -20.38 -7.20
CA ARG A 579 -13.78 -19.65 -6.63
C ARG A 579 -13.90 -18.22 -7.15
N ILE A 580 -12.79 -17.49 -7.25
CA ILE A 580 -12.83 -16.10 -7.75
C ILE A 580 -13.33 -16.11 -9.19
N GLU A 581 -12.78 -16.98 -10.05
CA GLU A 581 -13.16 -17.07 -11.45
C GLU A 581 -14.67 -17.38 -11.63
N ALA A 582 -15.19 -18.35 -10.88
CA ALA A 582 -16.59 -18.72 -10.98
C ALA A 582 -17.56 -17.61 -10.49
N ILE A 583 -17.23 -16.95 -9.39
CA ILE A 583 -18.03 -15.83 -8.88
C ILE A 583 -17.88 -14.61 -9.80
N TYR A 584 -16.70 -14.36 -10.36
CA TYR A 584 -16.50 -13.33 -11.38
C TYR A 584 -17.33 -13.60 -12.63
N ALA A 585 -17.38 -14.84 -13.11
CA ALA A 585 -18.26 -15.22 -14.22
C ALA A 585 -19.74 -14.97 -13.90
N GLN A 586 -20.19 -15.25 -12.65
CA GLN A 586 -21.53 -14.87 -12.20
C GLN A 586 -21.74 -13.36 -12.21
N PHE A 587 -20.77 -12.60 -11.68
CA PHE A 587 -20.80 -11.14 -11.64
C PHE A 587 -20.85 -10.52 -13.05
N LEU A 588 -20.13 -11.07 -14.02
CA LEU A 588 -20.22 -10.62 -15.42
C LEU A 588 -21.63 -10.79 -15.98
N ARG A 589 -22.31 -11.89 -15.67
CA ARG A 589 -23.69 -12.13 -16.14
C ARG A 589 -24.69 -11.20 -15.45
N GLU A 590 -24.65 -11.11 -14.13
CA GLU A 590 -25.75 -10.57 -13.32
C GLU A 590 -25.45 -9.23 -12.62
N GLY A 591 -24.21 -8.74 -12.68
CA GLY A 591 -23.74 -7.65 -11.82
C GLY A 591 -23.67 -8.07 -10.35
N PHE A 592 -23.58 -7.10 -9.43
CA PHE A 592 -23.66 -7.36 -7.99
C PHE A 592 -25.12 -7.62 -7.58
N SER A 593 -25.62 -8.78 -7.96
CA SER A 593 -27.03 -9.17 -7.79
C SER A 593 -27.42 -9.33 -6.33
N SER A 594 -28.72 -9.40 -6.04
CA SER A 594 -29.21 -9.67 -4.68
C SER A 594 -28.72 -11.00 -4.12
N GLY A 595 -28.39 -11.97 -4.98
CA GLY A 595 -27.79 -13.24 -4.57
C GLY A 595 -26.35 -13.08 -4.09
N LEU A 596 -25.52 -12.32 -4.82
CA LEU A 596 -24.15 -12.01 -4.40
C LEU A 596 -24.13 -11.13 -3.15
N GLU A 597 -25.03 -10.16 -3.06
CA GLU A 597 -25.18 -9.33 -1.87
C GLU A 597 -25.58 -10.17 -0.64
N ALA A 598 -26.53 -11.08 -0.78
CA ALA A 598 -26.93 -11.97 0.32
C ALA A 598 -25.77 -12.87 0.78
N ARG A 599 -24.95 -13.38 -0.15
CA ARG A 599 -23.74 -14.15 0.18
C ARG A 599 -22.68 -13.29 0.86
N TYR A 600 -22.47 -12.06 0.41
CA TYR A 600 -21.58 -11.13 1.11
C TYR A 600 -22.01 -10.92 2.57
N TYR A 601 -23.31 -10.67 2.79
CA TYR A 601 -23.86 -10.45 4.13
C TYR A 601 -23.98 -11.73 4.99
N SER A 602 -23.96 -12.94 4.43
CA SER A 602 -23.85 -14.15 5.26
C SER A 602 -22.47 -14.28 5.93
N HIS A 603 -21.45 -13.63 5.35
CA HIS A 603 -20.08 -13.67 5.84
C HIS A 603 -19.63 -12.39 6.56
N TRP A 604 -20.29 -11.24 6.42
CA TRP A 604 -19.83 -9.98 7.03
C TRP A 604 -20.04 -9.88 8.57
N LEU A 605 -19.31 -8.97 9.23
CA LEU A 605 -19.37 -8.75 10.68
C LEU A 605 -20.31 -7.62 11.15
N HIS A 606 -20.84 -6.80 10.25
CA HIS A 606 -21.32 -5.45 10.61
C HIS A 606 -22.83 -5.30 10.81
N THR A 607 -23.59 -6.40 10.82
CA THR A 607 -25.05 -6.34 10.92
C THR A 607 -25.50 -5.57 12.17
N LYS A 608 -26.26 -4.48 12.00
CA LYS A 608 -26.84 -3.65 13.08
C LYS A 608 -25.80 -3.08 14.06
N GLN A 609 -24.56 -2.94 13.62
CA GLN A 609 -23.52 -2.33 14.44
C GLN A 609 -23.74 -0.82 14.54
N ASP A 610 -23.68 -0.27 15.76
CA ASP A 610 -23.71 1.17 15.99
C ASP A 610 -22.29 1.74 15.87
N VAL A 611 -22.12 2.77 15.06
CA VAL A 611 -20.87 3.45 14.72
C VAL A 611 -20.96 4.94 15.02
N THR A 612 -19.81 5.61 15.07
CA THR A 612 -19.71 7.07 15.28
C THR A 612 -19.03 7.69 14.08
N LEU A 613 -19.68 8.67 13.46
CA LEU A 613 -19.18 9.39 12.29
C LEU A 613 -18.40 10.63 12.77
N GLU A 614 -17.10 10.47 12.99
CA GLU A 614 -16.26 11.56 13.52
C GLU A 614 -16.21 12.78 12.59
N ALA A 615 -16.13 12.57 11.27
CA ALA A 615 -16.12 13.65 10.28
C ALA A 615 -17.42 14.48 10.26
N GLU A 616 -18.51 13.90 10.75
CA GLU A 616 -19.83 14.54 10.85
C GLU A 616 -20.09 14.99 12.30
N GLY A 617 -19.06 15.44 13.01
CA GLY A 617 -19.19 15.98 14.37
C GLY A 617 -19.54 14.93 15.43
N GLY A 618 -19.20 13.65 15.19
CA GLY A 618 -19.43 12.56 16.15
C GLY A 618 -20.86 12.00 16.13
N VAL A 619 -21.59 12.18 15.03
CA VAL A 619 -22.94 11.63 14.85
C VAL A 619 -22.94 10.11 15.07
N LYS A 620 -23.91 9.62 15.85
CA LYS A 620 -24.12 8.18 16.00
C LYS A 620 -24.94 7.66 14.81
N ALA A 621 -24.53 6.53 14.25
CA ALA A 621 -25.24 5.89 13.15
C ALA A 621 -25.25 4.37 13.29
N ARG A 622 -26.18 3.69 12.62
CA ARG A 622 -26.31 2.23 12.59
C ARG A 622 -26.03 1.71 11.19
N VAL A 623 -25.18 0.70 11.08
CA VAL A 623 -24.85 0.07 9.79
C VAL A 623 -26.06 -0.68 9.23
N LEU A 624 -26.38 -0.37 7.97
CA LEU A 624 -27.46 -0.99 7.20
C LEU A 624 -26.96 -1.96 6.12
N GLY A 625 -25.80 -1.70 5.53
CA GLY A 625 -25.36 -2.42 4.33
C GLY A 625 -24.31 -1.68 3.54
N ILE A 626 -24.19 -2.03 2.27
CA ILE A 626 -23.45 -1.29 1.26
C ILE A 626 -24.40 -0.80 0.16
N THR A 627 -23.99 0.22 -0.60
CA THR A 627 -24.70 0.63 -1.80
C THR A 627 -24.44 -0.36 -2.94
N ARG A 628 -25.43 -0.58 -3.81
CA ARG A 628 -25.36 -1.57 -4.91
C ARG A 628 -24.68 -1.03 -6.17
N ASP A 629 -24.46 0.27 -6.23
CA ASP A 629 -23.80 0.97 -7.33
C ASP A 629 -22.30 1.15 -7.06
N TRP A 630 -21.92 1.53 -5.83
CA TRP A 630 -20.55 1.92 -5.48
C TRP A 630 -19.93 1.09 -4.34
N GLY A 631 -20.69 0.22 -3.67
CA GLY A 631 -20.20 -0.51 -2.50
C GLY A 631 -19.93 0.38 -1.28
N MET A 632 -20.45 1.61 -1.24
CA MET A 632 -20.25 2.53 -0.10
C MET A 632 -20.97 2.02 1.14
N LEU A 633 -20.40 2.20 2.33
CA LEU A 633 -21.03 1.76 3.57
C LEU A 633 -22.27 2.62 3.85
N ARG A 634 -23.44 1.98 3.92
CA ARG A 634 -24.72 2.62 4.22
C ARG A 634 -25.00 2.58 5.71
N VAL A 635 -25.23 3.73 6.31
CA VAL A 635 -25.58 3.87 7.73
C VAL A 635 -26.78 4.78 7.92
N GLU A 636 -27.60 4.52 8.94
CA GLU A 636 -28.70 5.38 9.36
C GLU A 636 -28.33 6.14 10.63
N GLU A 637 -28.47 7.46 10.64
CA GLU A 637 -28.26 8.27 11.85
C GLU A 637 -29.25 7.87 12.96
N ILE A 638 -28.74 7.66 14.17
CA ILE A 638 -29.51 7.29 15.35
C ILE A 638 -29.47 8.41 16.39
N ASN A 639 -30.61 8.65 17.04
CA ASN A 639 -30.71 9.64 18.10
C ASN A 639 -30.16 9.10 19.45
N ALA A 640 -30.17 9.94 20.50
CA ALA A 640 -29.71 9.56 21.84
C ALA A 640 -30.43 8.35 22.46
N SER A 641 -31.65 8.02 21.98
CA SER A 641 -32.41 6.84 22.40
C SER A 641 -32.12 5.59 21.54
N GLY A 642 -31.18 5.65 20.60
CA GLY A 642 -30.81 4.56 19.70
C GLY A 642 -31.82 4.28 18.57
N ARG A 643 -32.79 5.19 18.35
CA ARG A 643 -33.78 5.10 17.28
C ARG A 643 -33.27 5.79 16.01
N GLY A 644 -33.50 5.15 14.87
CA GLY A 644 -33.20 5.70 13.55
C GLY A 644 -33.97 7.00 13.30
N THR A 645 -33.29 7.98 12.72
CA THR A 645 -33.84 9.28 12.35
C THR A 645 -34.40 9.31 10.93
N GLY A 646 -34.18 8.24 10.14
CA GLY A 646 -34.47 8.19 8.71
C GLY A 646 -33.40 8.83 7.83
N LYS A 647 -32.42 9.55 8.39
CA LYS A 647 -31.32 10.14 7.64
C LYS A 647 -30.25 9.10 7.34
N ILE A 648 -30.01 8.85 6.05
CA ILE A 648 -29.07 7.84 5.57
C ILE A 648 -27.80 8.52 5.07
N TRP A 649 -26.67 7.90 5.38
CA TRP A 649 -25.35 8.28 4.88
C TRP A 649 -24.77 7.13 4.06
N ALA A 650 -24.09 7.49 2.96
CA ALA A 650 -23.22 6.59 2.21
C ALA A 650 -21.78 7.04 2.43
N LEU A 651 -20.94 6.14 2.94
CA LEU A 651 -19.59 6.44 3.41
C LEU A 651 -18.56 5.72 2.55
N GLN A 652 -17.52 6.44 2.15
CA GLN A 652 -16.36 5.86 1.50
C GLN A 652 -15.34 5.39 2.56
N SER A 653 -14.53 4.40 2.20
CA SER A 653 -13.40 4.01 3.04
C SER A 653 -12.29 5.05 2.91
N ASP A 654 -11.74 5.45 4.05
CA ASP A 654 -10.68 6.45 4.24
C ASP A 654 -9.27 6.01 3.84
N GLU A 655 -9.14 4.87 3.14
CA GLU A 655 -7.90 4.26 2.64
C GLU A 655 -6.81 3.92 3.69
N ASN A 656 -6.92 4.44 4.91
CA ASN A 656 -6.01 4.25 6.04
C ASN A 656 -6.81 4.23 7.35
N SER A 657 -7.32 3.09 7.78
CA SER A 657 -7.64 2.89 9.20
C SER A 657 -7.72 1.41 9.59
N PHE A 658 -6.82 1.02 10.50
CA PHE A 658 -6.93 -0.22 11.29
C PHE A 658 -7.86 -0.06 12.50
N ASP A 659 -8.52 1.10 12.62
CA ASP A 659 -9.39 1.47 13.73
C ASP A 659 -10.75 1.90 13.21
N TYR A 660 -11.77 1.05 13.38
CA TYR A 660 -13.15 1.29 12.91
C TYR A 660 -13.82 2.52 13.54
N TRP A 661 -13.16 3.13 14.54
CA TRP A 661 -13.70 4.22 15.33
C TRP A 661 -13.18 5.59 14.91
N LYS A 662 -12.27 5.67 13.93
CA LYS A 662 -11.70 6.94 13.46
C LYS A 662 -11.61 6.96 11.93
N GLY A 663 -12.10 8.04 11.32
CA GLY A 663 -11.64 8.44 9.98
C GLY A 663 -12.60 8.34 8.78
N LEU A 664 -13.87 7.94 8.90
CA LEU A 664 -14.79 7.88 7.75
C LEU A 664 -14.95 9.25 7.04
N THR A 665 -14.56 9.36 5.76
CA THR A 665 -14.56 10.63 4.99
C THR A 665 -15.71 10.74 3.97
N TYR A 666 -16.36 11.92 3.98
CA TYR A 666 -17.25 12.62 3.03
C TYR A 666 -18.48 11.92 2.40
N SER A 667 -19.55 12.72 2.25
CA SER A 667 -20.94 12.31 2.02
C SER A 667 -21.61 13.01 0.82
N PHE A 668 -22.61 12.34 0.22
CA PHE A 668 -23.69 12.98 -0.54
C PHE A 668 -25.01 12.82 0.24
N LEU A 669 -25.71 13.93 0.50
CA LEU A 669 -27.07 13.93 1.04
C LEU A 669 -28.06 13.45 -0.03
N THR A 670 -28.72 12.31 0.19
CA THR A 670 -29.82 11.88 -0.69
C THR A 670 -31.15 12.49 -0.23
N ASP A 671 -31.33 13.80 -0.45
CA ASP A 671 -32.66 14.43 -0.38
C ASP A 671 -33.19 14.64 -1.81
N SER A 672 -34.32 13.96 -2.11
CA SER A 672 -35.19 14.12 -3.28
C SER A 672 -34.54 14.40 -4.66
N LEU A 673 -33.63 13.54 -5.14
CA LEU A 673 -33.16 13.55 -6.53
C LEU A 673 -34.00 12.67 -7.48
N ASN A 674 -35.29 12.45 -7.18
CA ASN A 674 -36.19 11.64 -8.02
C ASN A 674 -37.02 12.44 -9.05
N SER A 675 -36.89 13.77 -9.16
CA SER A 675 -37.64 14.55 -10.17
C SER A 675 -36.80 15.30 -11.21
N LYS A 676 -35.47 15.38 -11.06
CA LYS A 676 -34.59 16.08 -12.03
C LYS A 676 -33.80 15.18 -12.98
N TYR A 677 -33.87 13.85 -12.83
CA TYR A 677 -33.23 12.90 -13.74
C TYR A 677 -34.13 12.37 -14.88
N ASN A 678 -35.44 12.65 -14.84
CA ASN A 678 -36.37 12.27 -15.93
C ASN A 678 -36.29 13.17 -17.17
N THR A 679 -35.60 14.32 -17.10
CA THR A 679 -35.42 15.21 -18.25
C THR A 679 -34.18 14.87 -19.09
N TRP A 680 -33.16 14.25 -18.49
CA TRP A 680 -31.94 13.83 -19.21
C TRP A 680 -32.08 12.46 -19.89
N ALA A 681 -32.85 11.54 -19.30
CA ALA A 681 -33.24 10.29 -19.97
C ALA A 681 -34.04 10.55 -21.26
N HIS A 682 -34.94 11.54 -21.24
CA HIS A 682 -35.70 11.94 -22.44
C HIS A 682 -34.84 12.55 -23.56
N ILE A 683 -33.77 13.28 -23.23
CA ILE A 683 -32.85 13.86 -24.23
C ILE A 683 -31.92 12.78 -24.81
N SER A 684 -31.48 11.81 -23.99
CA SER A 684 -30.71 10.65 -24.46
C SER A 684 -31.53 9.73 -25.36
N ASP A 685 -32.80 9.50 -25.03
CA ASP A 685 -33.70 8.70 -25.87
C ASP A 685 -34.05 9.40 -27.19
N CYS A 686 -34.17 10.74 -27.20
CA CYS A 686 -34.34 11.51 -28.43
C CYS A 686 -33.09 11.53 -29.32
N LEU A 687 -31.89 11.49 -28.74
CA LEU A 687 -30.61 11.42 -29.48
C LEU A 687 -30.32 10.00 -29.97
N ALA A 688 -30.72 8.96 -29.23
CA ALA A 688 -30.66 7.55 -29.66
C ALA A 688 -31.70 7.21 -30.75
N ALA A 689 -32.87 7.84 -30.72
CA ALA A 689 -33.88 7.69 -31.79
C ALA A 689 -33.47 8.40 -33.09
N ALA A 690 -32.68 9.48 -33.03
CA ALA A 690 -32.17 10.20 -34.20
C ALA A 690 -31.01 9.48 -34.90
N SER A 691 -30.22 8.66 -34.17
CA SER A 691 -29.13 7.85 -34.74
C SER A 691 -29.59 6.49 -35.27
N HIS A 692 -30.79 6.02 -34.92
CA HIS A 692 -31.37 4.78 -35.43
C HIS A 692 -32.22 4.92 -36.72
N GLN A 693 -32.37 6.13 -37.28
CA GLN A 693 -33.16 6.35 -38.51
C GLN A 693 -32.33 6.40 -39.81
N THR A 694 -31.06 6.00 -39.77
CA THR A 694 -30.20 5.95 -40.97
C THR A 694 -29.48 4.62 -41.10
N LEU A 695 -30.20 3.49 -41.13
CA LEU A 695 -29.71 2.19 -41.60
C LEU A 695 -30.91 1.22 -41.63
N PHE A 696 -31.71 1.24 -42.71
CA PHE A 696 -32.48 0.09 -43.21
C PHE A 696 -33.24 0.51 -44.48
N THR A 697 -32.61 0.38 -45.64
CA THR A 697 -33.33 0.15 -46.91
C THR A 697 -32.51 -0.79 -47.78
N LYS A 698 -32.75 -2.10 -47.64
CA LYS A 698 -32.82 -3.06 -48.77
C LYS A 698 -33.18 -4.46 -48.27
N GLU A 699 -34.24 -5.01 -48.88
CA GLU A 699 -34.58 -6.45 -49.03
C GLU A 699 -34.96 -7.20 -47.72
N MET A 700 -36.06 -7.95 -47.57
CA MET A 700 -36.81 -8.80 -48.50
C MET A 700 -38.26 -9.05 -48.00
N SER A 701 -39.06 -9.65 -48.88
CA SER A 701 -40.50 -9.88 -48.93
C SER A 701 -41.14 -10.90 -47.97
N ALA A 702 -42.46 -10.70 -47.71
CA ALA A 702 -43.55 -11.67 -47.40
C ALA A 702 -43.37 -12.56 -46.14
N SER A 703 -44.34 -12.78 -45.23
CA SER A 703 -45.80 -12.91 -45.31
C SER A 703 -46.43 -12.80 -43.91
N LYS A 704 -47.64 -12.21 -43.80
CA LYS A 704 -48.60 -12.22 -42.66
C LYS A 704 -49.36 -13.58 -42.58
N PRO A 705 -50.29 -13.89 -41.61
CA PRO A 705 -51.00 -13.00 -40.65
C PRO A 705 -51.32 -13.52 -39.20
N GLN A 706 -51.81 -12.56 -38.37
CA GLN A 706 -52.84 -12.62 -37.28
C GLN A 706 -52.51 -13.37 -35.96
N SER A 707 -52.82 -12.85 -34.75
CA SER A 707 -54.14 -12.40 -34.26
C SER A 707 -54.12 -11.36 -33.10
N GLU A 708 -55.29 -10.76 -32.89
CA GLU A 708 -55.71 -9.64 -32.02
C GLU A 708 -55.66 -9.88 -30.49
N LEU A 709 -55.65 -8.80 -29.68
CA LEU A 709 -56.56 -8.69 -28.52
C LEU A 709 -56.73 -7.24 -27.99
N ARG A 710 -57.99 -6.95 -27.63
CA ARG A 710 -58.61 -5.66 -27.31
C ARG A 710 -58.53 -5.27 -25.82
N ILE A 711 -58.65 -3.96 -25.60
CA ILE A 711 -58.90 -3.24 -24.35
C ILE A 711 -60.35 -3.48 -23.84
N ILE A 712 -60.55 -3.73 -22.53
CA ILE A 712 -61.77 -3.34 -21.78
C ILE A 712 -61.42 -2.97 -20.32
N LYS A 713 -61.92 -1.80 -19.89
CA LYS A 713 -62.06 -1.25 -18.52
C LYS A 713 -63.28 -1.86 -17.80
N ALA A 714 -63.22 -2.08 -16.48
CA ALA A 714 -64.35 -1.80 -15.56
C ALA A 714 -63.93 -1.90 -14.09
N SER A 715 -64.64 -1.15 -13.26
CA SER A 715 -64.41 -0.75 -11.87
C SER A 715 -65.44 -1.32 -10.89
N ASN A 716 -65.07 -1.25 -9.59
CA ASN A 716 -65.87 -1.14 -8.35
C ASN A 716 -66.54 -2.39 -7.72
N ASP A 717 -66.24 -2.60 -6.43
CA ASP A 717 -67.17 -2.46 -5.28
C ASP A 717 -66.35 -2.53 -3.96
N HIS A 718 -66.38 -1.53 -3.06
CA HIS A 718 -67.28 -1.34 -1.89
C HIS A 718 -67.11 -2.44 -0.81
N THR A 719 -66.88 -2.20 0.49
CA THR A 719 -67.54 -1.27 1.45
C THR A 719 -66.70 -0.97 2.71
N VAL A 720 -67.05 0.17 3.32
CA VAL A 720 -66.56 0.89 4.51
C VAL A 720 -67.28 0.46 5.81
N THR A 721 -66.68 0.70 6.98
CA THR A 721 -67.29 1.36 8.19
C THR A 721 -66.32 1.35 9.38
N THR A 722 -66.16 2.33 10.28
CA THR A 722 -66.44 3.78 10.48
C THR A 722 -65.93 4.10 11.91
N ARG A 723 -65.37 5.25 12.31
CA ARG A 723 -65.97 6.56 12.75
C ARG A 723 -64.90 7.21 13.68
N SER A 724 -64.72 8.52 13.93
CA SER A 724 -65.46 9.79 13.77
C SER A 724 -64.45 10.96 13.99
N SER A 725 -64.27 11.97 13.11
CA SER A 725 -64.94 13.31 12.99
C SER A 725 -64.94 14.18 14.26
N ARG A 726 -64.51 15.48 14.32
CA ARG A 726 -64.98 16.72 13.64
C ARG A 726 -64.07 17.94 14.00
N ALA A 727 -63.73 18.86 13.08
CA ALA A 727 -64.25 20.24 12.79
C ALA A 727 -63.86 21.38 13.78
N VAL A 728 -63.00 22.37 13.42
CA VAL A 728 -63.22 23.72 12.77
C VAL A 728 -63.60 24.87 13.74
N LEU A 729 -62.71 25.87 13.91
CA LEU A 729 -62.93 27.36 13.84
C LEU A 729 -61.77 28.20 14.47
N VAL A 730 -61.58 29.40 13.91
CA VAL A 730 -60.59 30.50 14.15
C VAL A 730 -61.03 31.36 15.36
N PRO A 731 -60.13 31.98 16.18
CA PRO A 731 -59.76 33.42 16.00
C PRO A 731 -58.33 33.84 16.45
N MET A 732 -57.85 34.98 15.90
CA MET A 732 -56.74 35.82 16.44
C MET A 732 -57.16 36.49 17.78
N PRO A 733 -56.22 36.88 18.67
CA PRO A 733 -55.70 38.25 18.64
C PRO A 733 -54.22 38.47 19.08
N ASP A 734 -53.64 39.53 18.52
CA ASP A 734 -52.71 40.58 19.02
C ASP A 734 -51.51 40.34 19.97
N GLU A 735 -50.37 40.91 19.52
CA GLU A 735 -49.30 41.69 20.23
C GLU A 735 -48.47 40.99 21.35
N THR A 736 -47.13 41.03 21.45
CA THR A 736 -46.09 42.03 21.11
C THR A 736 -44.66 41.40 21.13
N SER A 737 -43.78 41.83 20.21
CA SER A 737 -42.30 42.05 20.38
C SER A 737 -41.38 40.80 20.53
N VAL A 738 -40.16 40.62 19.99
CA VAL A 738 -39.08 41.43 19.41
C VAL A 738 -38.15 40.49 18.58
N ASP A 739 -37.53 41.03 17.52
CA ASP A 739 -36.32 40.61 16.77
C ASP A 739 -36.25 39.33 15.89
N GLY A 740 -35.99 39.57 14.60
CA GLY A 740 -34.72 39.10 14.01
C GLY A 740 -34.72 38.03 12.91
N ILE A 741 -35.09 38.42 11.68
CA ILE A 741 -34.53 37.96 10.38
C ILE A 741 -34.81 36.51 9.94
N ILE A 742 -35.62 36.34 8.87
CA ILE A 742 -35.35 35.53 7.65
C ILE A 742 -36.49 35.72 6.61
N THR A 743 -36.07 36.16 5.41
CA THR A 743 -36.55 35.86 4.03
C THR A 743 -38.00 36.15 3.60
N LEU A 744 -38.11 36.88 2.47
CA LEU A 744 -39.27 36.79 1.57
C LEU A 744 -38.83 36.61 0.11
N TRP A 745 -39.51 35.65 -0.53
CA TRP A 745 -39.49 35.27 -1.93
C TRP A 745 -40.29 36.22 -2.83
N GLY A 746 -39.91 36.26 -4.11
CA GLY A 746 -40.85 36.19 -5.23
C GLY A 746 -41.32 37.51 -5.87
N LYS A 747 -40.98 37.69 -7.15
CA LYS A 747 -41.86 38.36 -8.12
C LYS A 747 -41.55 37.91 -9.55
N GLU A 748 -42.50 37.19 -10.14
CA GLU A 748 -42.74 37.19 -11.58
C GLU A 748 -43.04 38.62 -12.05
N LEU A 749 -42.56 38.98 -13.23
CA LEU A 749 -43.28 39.84 -14.17
C LEU A 749 -42.68 39.68 -15.58
N SER A 750 -43.60 39.35 -16.48
CA SER A 750 -43.57 39.33 -17.94
C SER A 750 -42.85 40.50 -18.64
N THR A 751 -42.29 40.25 -19.82
CA THR A 751 -42.62 41.01 -21.04
C THR A 751 -42.12 40.28 -22.30
N GLU A 752 -43.02 40.17 -23.27
CA GLU A 752 -42.83 39.66 -24.63
C GLU A 752 -41.90 40.57 -25.45
N SER A 753 -41.20 40.02 -26.45
CA SER A 753 -41.39 40.44 -27.85
C SER A 753 -40.54 39.65 -28.87
N HIS A 754 -41.26 39.21 -29.91
CA HIS A 754 -40.85 38.92 -31.28
C HIS A 754 -40.06 37.65 -31.64
N ILE A 755 -40.87 36.66 -32.04
CA ILE A 755 -40.63 35.72 -33.15
C ILE A 755 -40.46 36.52 -34.46
N ASP A 756 -39.48 36.12 -35.28
CA ASP A 756 -39.66 36.12 -36.73
C ASP A 756 -39.15 34.80 -37.34
N GLN A 757 -39.97 34.25 -38.23
CA GLN A 757 -39.80 33.01 -38.97
C GLN A 757 -39.46 33.35 -40.43
N SER A 758 -38.44 32.72 -41.01
CA SER A 758 -38.45 32.29 -42.41
C SER A 758 -37.30 31.29 -42.65
N SER A 759 -37.55 29.99 -42.56
CA SER A 759 -37.80 29.08 -43.70
C SER A 759 -37.11 29.45 -45.03
N SER A 760 -36.19 28.60 -45.50
CA SER A 760 -36.44 27.71 -46.67
C SER A 760 -35.18 27.15 -47.34
N ASN A 761 -35.04 25.82 -47.26
CA ASN A 761 -34.91 24.88 -48.38
C ASN A 761 -33.74 24.90 -49.40
N ARG A 762 -33.19 23.68 -49.57
CA ARG A 762 -32.80 22.95 -50.81
C ARG A 762 -31.33 22.85 -51.24
N ILE A 763 -30.77 21.67 -50.94
CA ILE A 763 -30.26 20.61 -51.85
C ILE A 763 -29.70 21.07 -53.22
N ILE A 764 -28.40 20.80 -53.47
CA ILE A 764 -27.89 20.23 -54.74
C ILE A 764 -26.70 19.28 -54.47
N THR A 765 -26.80 18.08 -55.02
CA THR A 765 -25.83 16.97 -55.14
C THR A 765 -24.80 17.24 -56.23
N LEU A 766 -23.52 16.85 -56.06
CA LEU A 766 -22.65 16.49 -57.20
C LEU A 766 -21.67 15.35 -56.83
N TRP A 767 -21.71 14.30 -57.66
CA TRP A 767 -20.73 13.21 -57.78
C TRP A 767 -19.61 13.63 -58.76
N GLY A 768 -18.38 13.15 -58.55
CA GLY A 768 -17.28 13.31 -59.50
C GLY A 768 -16.10 12.39 -59.16
N LYS A 769 -15.60 11.66 -60.16
CA LYS A 769 -14.73 10.49 -60.10
C LYS A 769 -13.26 10.85 -60.43
N GLU A 770 -12.31 10.12 -59.81
CA GLU A 770 -10.95 9.75 -60.25
C GLU A 770 -9.83 10.79 -60.54
N SER A 771 -8.72 10.58 -59.81
CA SER A 771 -7.30 10.46 -60.25
C SER A 771 -6.27 11.58 -59.98
N SER A 772 -5.16 11.10 -59.39
CA SER A 772 -3.74 11.54 -59.46
C SER A 772 -3.19 12.71 -58.60
N THR A 773 -2.20 12.30 -57.79
CA THR A 773 -0.92 12.95 -57.42
C THR A 773 -0.83 14.21 -56.55
N THR A 774 0.00 14.04 -55.51
CA THR A 774 0.93 14.96 -54.82
C THR A 774 0.42 16.05 -53.87
N SER A 775 0.87 15.86 -52.62
CA SER A 775 1.39 16.84 -51.65
C SER A 775 0.46 17.83 -50.95
N ASN A 776 0.80 17.98 -49.66
CA ASN A 776 0.57 19.08 -48.72
C ASN A 776 -0.73 19.12 -47.90
N THR A 777 -0.52 18.88 -46.59
CA THR A 777 -0.88 19.74 -45.46
C THR A 777 -2.23 20.47 -45.52
N ASP A 778 -3.16 20.13 -44.62
CA ASP A 778 -3.61 21.10 -43.61
C ASP A 778 -4.59 20.53 -42.57
N ARG A 779 -4.44 21.06 -41.36
CA ARG A 779 -5.49 21.41 -40.37
C ARG A 779 -6.41 20.31 -39.83
N THR A 780 -6.04 19.85 -38.62
CA THR A 780 -7.01 19.45 -37.60
C THR A 780 -7.89 20.65 -37.21
N SER A 781 -9.18 20.53 -37.47
CA SER A 781 -10.22 21.51 -37.10
C SER A 781 -10.34 21.66 -35.57
N PRO A 782 -10.49 22.88 -35.01
CA PRO A 782 -10.68 23.12 -33.57
C PRO A 782 -11.87 22.37 -32.95
N GLU A 783 -12.88 22.02 -33.75
CA GLU A 783 -14.09 21.33 -33.29
C GLU A 783 -13.86 19.88 -32.87
N ARG A 784 -12.86 19.18 -33.43
CA ARG A 784 -12.48 17.83 -32.99
C ARG A 784 -11.74 17.87 -31.66
N VAL A 785 -10.87 18.86 -31.45
CA VAL A 785 -10.14 19.05 -30.19
C VAL A 785 -11.09 19.48 -29.08
N ILE A 786 -12.06 20.35 -29.36
CA ILE A 786 -13.06 20.79 -28.36
C ILE A 786 -14.03 19.65 -28.01
N THR A 787 -14.40 18.80 -28.96
CA THR A 787 -15.25 17.62 -28.69
C THR A 787 -14.50 16.59 -27.86
N LEU A 788 -13.25 16.25 -28.22
CA LEU A 788 -12.38 15.40 -27.39
C LEU A 788 -12.14 15.99 -26.00
N TRP A 789 -11.92 17.30 -25.89
CA TRP A 789 -11.65 17.97 -24.61
C TRP A 789 -12.89 18.03 -23.71
N LYS A 790 -14.08 18.22 -24.27
CA LYS A 790 -15.35 18.16 -23.52
C LYS A 790 -15.72 16.73 -23.11
N GLU A 791 -15.47 15.74 -23.96
CA GLU A 791 -15.61 14.31 -23.61
C GLU A 791 -14.60 13.91 -22.52
N THR A 792 -13.38 14.45 -22.55
CA THR A 792 -12.35 14.22 -21.52
C THR A 792 -12.75 14.87 -20.19
N GLN A 793 -13.32 16.08 -20.18
CA GLN A 793 -13.79 16.74 -18.95
C GLN A 793 -15.05 16.09 -18.36
N ALA A 794 -15.99 15.64 -19.19
CA ALA A 794 -17.15 14.87 -18.74
C ALA A 794 -16.69 13.52 -18.17
N SER A 795 -15.75 12.84 -18.82
CA SER A 795 -15.11 11.62 -18.33
C SER A 795 -14.36 11.83 -17.02
N GLN A 796 -13.62 12.94 -16.85
CA GLN A 796 -12.91 13.27 -15.61
C GLN A 796 -13.86 13.61 -14.44
N SER A 797 -15.00 14.24 -14.72
CA SER A 797 -16.01 14.60 -13.70
C SER A 797 -16.82 13.37 -13.26
N ILE A 798 -17.13 12.47 -14.20
CA ILE A 798 -17.77 11.18 -13.92
C ILE A 798 -16.77 10.22 -13.25
N MET A 799 -15.49 10.25 -13.63
CA MET A 799 -14.44 9.43 -13.00
C MET A 799 -14.09 9.89 -11.58
N ARG A 800 -14.08 11.20 -11.29
CA ARG A 800 -13.92 11.69 -9.91
C ARG A 800 -15.07 11.26 -9.00
N ALA A 801 -16.27 11.07 -9.54
CA ALA A 801 -17.41 10.49 -8.82
C ALA A 801 -17.33 8.95 -8.71
N TRP A 802 -16.71 8.26 -9.68
CA TRP A 802 -16.48 6.80 -9.65
C TRP A 802 -15.37 6.35 -8.70
N PHE A 803 -14.32 7.15 -8.52
CA PHE A 803 -13.02 6.65 -8.09
C PHE A 803 -12.37 7.43 -6.94
N GLY A 804 -13.13 8.20 -6.15
CA GLY A 804 -12.63 9.08 -5.07
C GLY A 804 -11.20 8.74 -4.60
N HIS A 805 -10.23 9.58 -4.99
CA HIS A 805 -8.78 9.45 -4.75
C HIS A 805 -8.12 8.06 -4.83
N THR A 806 -8.52 7.22 -5.79
CA THR A 806 -7.58 6.21 -6.33
C THR A 806 -6.51 6.90 -7.18
N GLU A 807 -5.24 6.52 -7.03
CA GLU A 807 -4.16 6.96 -7.93
C GLU A 807 -4.40 6.40 -9.33
N THR A 808 -5.22 7.09 -10.11
CA THR A 808 -5.36 6.83 -11.55
C THR A 808 -4.18 7.50 -12.25
N VAL A 809 -3.18 6.71 -12.67
CA VAL A 809 -2.08 7.20 -13.50
C VAL A 809 -2.54 7.13 -14.96
N PHE A 810 -2.65 8.30 -15.61
CA PHE A 810 -3.00 8.37 -17.02
C PHE A 810 -1.73 8.37 -17.87
N PHE A 811 -1.73 7.50 -18.87
CA PHE A 811 -0.72 7.45 -19.91
C PHE A 811 -1.36 7.90 -21.22
N THR A 812 -0.69 8.81 -21.93
CA THR A 812 -1.08 9.19 -23.29
C THR A 812 0.09 8.94 -24.23
N GLU A 813 -0.19 8.36 -25.39
CA GLU A 813 0.77 8.21 -26.46
C GLU A 813 0.65 9.41 -27.40
N ILE A 814 1.76 10.11 -27.62
CA ILE A 814 1.87 11.18 -28.62
C ILE A 814 3.13 10.88 -29.43
N ASP A 815 2.98 10.73 -30.75
CA ASP A 815 4.08 10.46 -31.68
C ASP A 815 4.99 9.27 -31.32
N GLY A 816 4.42 8.22 -30.71
CA GLY A 816 5.14 6.99 -30.35
C GLY A 816 5.87 7.01 -29.00
N GLU A 817 5.71 8.08 -28.21
CA GLU A 817 6.22 8.14 -26.83
C GLU A 817 5.08 8.24 -25.81
N ILE A 818 5.24 7.54 -24.67
CA ILE A 818 4.26 7.48 -23.59
C ILE A 818 4.61 8.52 -22.52
N HIS A 819 3.68 9.42 -22.23
CA HIS A 819 3.84 10.45 -21.19
C HIS A 819 2.93 10.21 -19.98
N THR A 820 3.46 10.46 -18.78
CA THR A 820 2.73 10.45 -17.50
C THR A 820 2.21 11.84 -17.16
N LEU A 821 0.90 11.95 -16.86
CA LEU A 821 0.31 13.18 -16.33
C LEU A 821 0.15 13.08 -14.80
N SER A 822 1.00 13.77 -14.04
CA SER A 822 0.84 13.96 -12.59
C SER A 822 0.69 15.45 -12.25
N GLY A 823 -0.46 15.86 -11.72
CA GLY A 823 -0.68 17.25 -11.29
C GLY A 823 -2.11 17.59 -10.84
N ASP A 824 -2.22 18.22 -9.67
CA ASP A 824 -3.45 18.71 -9.05
C ASP A 824 -3.95 20.03 -9.70
N PRO A 825 -5.16 20.12 -10.28
CA PRO A 825 -5.59 21.30 -11.05
C PRO A 825 -6.07 22.50 -10.22
N LEU A 826 -5.97 22.49 -8.88
CA LEU A 826 -6.61 23.51 -8.03
C LEU A 826 -5.69 24.60 -7.46
N LYS A 827 -4.44 24.74 -7.94
CA LYS A 827 -3.56 25.86 -7.59
C LYS A 827 -2.90 26.54 -8.78
N THR A 828 -3.69 27.15 -9.66
CA THR A 828 -3.20 28.24 -10.53
C THR A 828 -4.27 29.30 -10.67
N ARG A 829 -4.26 30.28 -9.76
CA ARG A 829 -4.96 31.56 -9.94
C ARG A 829 -4.04 32.51 -10.72
N THR A 830 -4.47 32.85 -11.92
CA THR A 830 -4.29 34.14 -12.61
C THR A 830 -2.90 34.78 -12.62
N SER A 831 -2.22 34.69 -13.76
CA SER A 831 -1.60 35.86 -14.38
C SER A 831 -1.72 35.77 -15.90
N SER A 832 -2.33 36.78 -16.48
CA SER A 832 -2.41 37.02 -17.91
C SER A 832 -1.05 37.50 -18.41
N GLU A 833 -0.38 36.77 -19.28
CA GLU A 833 0.62 37.38 -20.16
C GLU A 833 0.75 36.57 -21.45
N THR A 834 0.58 37.31 -22.55
CA THR A 834 0.67 36.92 -23.96
C THR A 834 2.00 36.28 -24.32
N THR A 835 1.98 35.02 -24.77
CA THR A 835 3.15 34.40 -25.42
C THR A 835 3.00 34.47 -26.94
N LYS A 836 3.88 35.26 -27.57
CA LYS A 836 4.09 35.31 -29.01
C LYS A 836 4.59 33.97 -29.54
N VAL A 837 4.07 33.58 -30.69
CA VAL A 837 4.60 32.56 -31.59
C VAL A 837 6.05 32.91 -31.98
N VAL A 838 6.97 31.96 -31.82
CA VAL A 838 8.23 31.93 -32.56
C VAL A 838 8.38 30.54 -33.17
N GLU A 839 8.43 30.51 -34.49
CA GLU A 839 8.67 29.34 -35.33
C GLU A 839 10.13 28.86 -35.22
N THR A 840 10.25 27.53 -35.17
CA THR A 840 11.34 26.64 -35.67
C THR A 840 12.82 27.08 -35.62
N ALA A 841 13.62 26.22 -34.96
CA ALA A 841 14.97 25.89 -35.41
C ALA A 841 15.29 24.42 -35.11
N THR A 842 15.41 23.62 -36.17
CA THR A 842 15.99 22.27 -36.19
C THR A 842 17.51 22.34 -36.05
N PHE A 843 18.10 21.52 -35.19
CA PHE A 843 19.54 21.22 -35.22
C PHE A 843 19.76 19.71 -35.00
N GLU A 844 20.36 19.06 -35.99
CA GLU A 844 21.00 17.75 -35.91
C GLU A 844 22.37 17.90 -35.25
N GLY A 845 22.73 17.02 -34.31
CA GLY A 845 24.10 16.90 -33.81
C GLY A 845 24.23 16.48 -32.35
N SER A 846 24.82 15.31 -32.13
CA SER A 846 25.17 14.71 -30.84
C SER A 846 26.10 15.58 -29.99
N THR A 847 25.65 16.04 -28.82
CA THR A 847 26.51 16.25 -27.62
C THR A 847 25.63 16.31 -26.36
N THR A 848 25.92 15.44 -25.38
CA THR A 848 25.24 15.37 -24.08
C THR A 848 25.58 16.61 -23.25
N ILE A 849 24.60 17.46 -22.93
CA ILE A 849 24.74 18.57 -21.98
C ILE A 849 23.85 18.28 -20.78
N SER A 850 24.45 18.25 -19.59
CA SER A 850 23.81 18.01 -18.29
C SER A 850 22.75 19.08 -17.95
N MET A 851 21.56 18.64 -17.53
CA MET A 851 20.43 19.47 -17.05
C MET A 851 20.78 20.42 -15.89
N ARG A 852 21.96 20.28 -15.26
CA ARG A 852 22.39 21.15 -14.16
C ARG A 852 22.76 22.57 -14.61
N THR A 853 23.08 22.78 -15.88
CA THR A 853 23.49 24.09 -16.41
C THR A 853 22.30 24.98 -16.80
N LEU A 854 21.15 24.39 -17.14
CA LEU A 854 19.93 25.14 -17.48
C LEU A 854 19.16 25.65 -16.24
N PHE A 855 19.40 25.07 -15.07
CA PHE A 855 18.70 25.45 -13.83
C PHE A 855 19.24 26.73 -13.18
N LEU A 856 20.46 27.16 -13.50
CA LEU A 856 21.07 28.37 -12.94
C LEU A 856 20.83 29.64 -13.76
N ALA A 857 20.25 29.54 -14.96
CA ALA A 857 19.91 30.70 -15.80
C ALA A 857 18.44 31.16 -15.66
N ALA A 858 17.61 30.40 -14.93
CA ALA A 858 16.19 30.72 -14.70
C ALA A 858 15.92 31.41 -13.34
N LEU A 859 16.97 31.71 -12.57
CA LEU A 859 16.91 32.55 -11.37
C LEU A 859 17.59 33.90 -11.69
N GLY A 860 16.85 34.78 -12.36
CA GLY A 860 17.22 36.16 -12.67
C GLY A 860 15.97 36.96 -13.02
#